data_AF-A0A8I0V2W5-F1
#
_entry.id   AF-A0A8I0V2W5-F1
#
_cell.length_a   1.000
_cell.length_b   1.000
_cell.length_c   1.000
_cell.angle_alpha   90.00
_cell.angle_beta   90.00
_cell.angle_gamma   90.00
#
_symmetry.space_group_name_H-M   'P 1'
#
loop_
_entity.id
_entity.type
_entity.pdbx_description
1 polymer ?
#
loop_
_entity_poly.entity_id
_entity_poly.type
_entity_poly.pdbx_seq_one_letter_code
_entity_poly.pdbx_strand_id
1 'polypeptide(L)'
;MFDLIQNVKASFEQVLGYAPSHIIQAPGRVNLIGEHTDYNDGFVLPCAINYQTVVAAAKREDNLVRIVSVDYGNALDEFDLTQEITFQQDKMWANYIRGVVKCLLARGYSFTGADITVSGNVPQGAGLSSSAALEVVIGQTFKELYQLDISQAEIALNGQQAENEFVGCNCGIMDQMISAQGRENHALLLDCRSLETQAVSMPEEMAVVIVNSNKKRGLVDSEYNTRRQQCEEAARIFGVKALRDVSIEQFNQKVSELDELVAKRARHIITENDRTVEAAQALRAHDMKRMGELMAQSHASMRDDFEITVKEIDTLVDIIKEVIGDQGGVRMTGGGFGGCIVALVPPTLVDAVKAAVDEKYEVATGLKASIYVCQAKEGAGLVEACCTSSLVHTMTQQVAYDGHPAQLVSLTNRIGSRVVLMDIGATWLSCELALKDGERREVLLGVSTMSDFQKQQSYMGVTVGRYANRIAKGQFELNDQRYQVTTNQAGNSLHGGLEGLDQRRWTIAHKSAQQVTFSIHSSDGDQGFPGNVDIAVSYELNDQNQLILRYLATTDKPTPLNLTNHAYFNLLGAESDHTILDHSLFIKADQFLPTDPHGIPLSGPKSVIDTGFDFRVAKSIGRDLLKDEQQQASKGYDHSYLLPDKADLTVCAAQLKSPDAKVTMSVFTTKPAIQLYSGNWLSGTPNRRGGVYQGYAGVALETQYLPDAPNHPEWQQPSCITLPGQEYTHTTIYQFDV
;
A
#
# COMPACT_ATOMS: atom_id res chain seq x y z
N MET A 1 6.43 11.23 0.22
CA MET A 1 6.40 9.76 0.41
C MET A 1 5.55 9.07 -0.65
N PHE A 2 4.28 9.44 -0.84
CA PHE A 2 3.39 8.85 -1.85
C PHE A 2 4.01 8.76 -3.25
N ASP A 3 4.54 9.87 -3.78
CA ASP A 3 5.16 9.89 -5.12
C ASP A 3 6.37 8.97 -5.24
N LEU A 4 7.21 8.88 -4.21
CA LEU A 4 8.36 7.95 -4.19
C LEU A 4 7.88 6.50 -4.27
N ILE A 5 6.85 6.13 -3.50
CA ILE A 5 6.27 4.78 -3.50
C ILE A 5 5.73 4.44 -4.89
N GLN A 6 4.97 5.36 -5.50
CA GLN A 6 4.44 5.14 -6.85
C GLN A 6 5.55 4.99 -7.89
N ASN A 7 6.61 5.80 -7.79
CA ASN A 7 7.75 5.73 -8.71
C ASN A 7 8.49 4.40 -8.61
N VAL A 8 8.79 3.92 -7.39
CA VAL A 8 9.47 2.63 -7.23
C VAL A 8 8.58 1.46 -7.65
N LYS A 9 7.28 1.48 -7.35
CA LYS A 9 6.31 0.45 -7.80
C LYS A 9 6.19 0.42 -9.32
N ALA A 10 5.98 1.57 -9.95
CA ALA A 10 5.85 1.67 -11.39
C ALA A 10 7.13 1.22 -12.12
N SER A 11 8.30 1.65 -11.64
CA SER A 11 9.58 1.20 -12.19
C SER A 11 9.79 -0.30 -12.00
N PHE A 12 9.42 -0.85 -10.84
CA PHE A 12 9.50 -2.29 -10.56
C PHE A 12 8.67 -3.08 -11.58
N GLU A 13 7.39 -2.74 -11.73
CA GLU A 13 6.50 -3.42 -12.67
C GLU A 13 6.96 -3.26 -14.12
N GLN A 14 7.39 -2.05 -14.50
CA GLN A 14 7.85 -1.75 -15.85
C GLN A 14 9.12 -2.52 -16.24
N VAL A 15 10.11 -2.60 -15.35
CA VAL A 15 11.43 -3.15 -15.66
C VAL A 15 11.50 -4.66 -15.37
N LEU A 16 10.84 -5.12 -14.32
CA LEU A 16 10.95 -6.49 -13.82
C LEU A 16 9.75 -7.37 -14.22
N GLY A 17 8.64 -6.77 -14.66
CA GLY A 17 7.52 -7.46 -15.29
C GLY A 17 6.47 -8.05 -14.34
N TYR A 18 6.52 -7.72 -13.05
CA TYR A 18 5.55 -8.15 -12.04
C TYR A 18 5.53 -7.15 -10.86
N ALA A 19 4.53 -7.26 -9.98
CA ALA A 19 4.38 -6.33 -8.85
C ALA A 19 5.34 -6.64 -7.69
N PRO A 20 5.88 -5.61 -7.00
CA PRO A 20 6.68 -5.82 -5.79
C PRO A 20 5.83 -6.36 -4.65
N SER A 21 6.47 -7.11 -3.75
CA SER A 21 5.82 -7.70 -2.57
C SER A 21 5.95 -6.85 -1.30
N HIS A 22 6.97 -6.00 -1.22
CA HIS A 22 7.25 -5.17 -0.05
C HIS A 22 7.64 -3.78 -0.48
N ILE A 23 7.17 -2.77 0.26
CA ILE A 23 7.68 -1.40 0.21
C ILE A 23 8.34 -1.08 1.54
N ILE A 24 9.63 -0.75 1.49
CA ILE A 24 10.46 -0.45 2.66
C ILE A 24 10.98 0.97 2.53
N GLN A 25 11.12 1.69 3.65
CA GLN A 25 11.76 3.01 3.66
C GLN A 25 12.82 3.12 4.74
N ALA A 26 13.79 4.01 4.54
CA ALA A 26 14.64 4.54 5.59
C ALA A 26 14.86 6.05 5.43
N PRO A 27 14.82 6.82 6.52
CA PRO A 27 14.97 8.27 6.46
C PRO A 27 16.44 8.69 6.38
N GLY A 28 16.69 9.86 5.80
CA GLY A 28 17.89 10.64 6.07
C GLY A 28 17.84 11.24 7.48
N ARG A 29 18.85 12.05 7.82
CA ARG A 29 19.00 12.57 9.19
C ARG A 29 19.64 13.94 9.25
N VAL A 30 19.45 14.61 10.38
CA VAL A 30 20.24 15.78 10.78
C VAL A 30 20.73 15.63 12.22
N ASN A 31 21.94 16.09 12.50
CA ASN A 31 22.48 16.06 13.86
C ASN A 31 22.16 17.36 14.60
N LEU A 32 21.44 17.29 15.73
CA LEU A 32 21.05 18.49 16.46
C LEU A 32 22.21 19.06 17.27
N ILE A 33 23.06 18.20 17.85
CA ILE A 33 24.27 18.57 18.59
C ILE A 33 25.20 17.36 18.77
N GLY A 34 26.49 17.58 19.04
CA GLY A 34 27.47 16.50 19.25
C GLY A 34 28.43 16.25 18.10
N GLU A 35 28.76 17.26 17.29
CA GLU A 35 29.57 17.00 16.10
C GLU A 35 31.01 16.65 16.41
N HIS A 36 31.59 15.81 15.56
CA HIS A 36 32.98 15.35 15.67
C HIS A 36 33.32 14.58 16.95
N THR A 37 32.32 14.27 17.78
CA THR A 37 32.47 13.49 18.99
C THR A 37 32.39 11.98 18.73
N ASP A 38 31.76 11.57 17.62
CA ASP A 38 31.50 10.17 17.25
C ASP A 38 32.77 9.32 17.14
N TYR A 39 33.78 9.81 16.42
CA TYR A 39 35.09 9.13 16.33
C TYR A 39 35.99 9.36 17.56
N ASN A 40 35.50 10.10 18.55
CA ASN A 40 36.13 10.29 19.86
C ASN A 40 35.40 9.51 20.96
N ASP A 41 34.66 8.45 20.62
CA ASP A 41 33.86 7.63 21.55
C ASP A 41 32.83 8.48 22.34
N GLY A 42 32.37 9.59 21.74
CA GLY A 42 31.54 10.62 22.34
C GLY A 42 30.03 10.38 22.29
N PHE A 43 29.28 11.46 22.46
CA PHE A 43 27.82 11.46 22.35
C PHE A 43 27.31 12.32 21.20
N VAL A 44 26.30 11.80 20.50
CA VAL A 44 25.59 12.51 19.44
C VAL A 44 24.08 12.55 19.71
N LEU A 45 23.39 13.57 19.19
CA LEU A 45 21.94 13.74 19.33
C LEU A 45 21.26 14.05 17.98
N PRO A 46 21.24 13.11 17.02
CA PRO A 46 20.54 13.29 15.76
C PRO A 46 19.04 13.05 15.84
N CYS A 47 18.31 13.50 14.83
CA CYS A 47 16.95 13.04 14.53
C CYS A 47 16.82 12.62 13.07
N ALA A 48 15.95 11.64 12.81
CA ALA A 48 15.58 11.22 11.47
C ALA A 48 14.58 12.22 10.88
N ILE A 49 14.64 12.48 9.57
CA ILE A 49 13.81 13.50 8.92
C ILE A 49 12.85 12.89 7.89
N ASN A 50 11.85 13.66 7.45
CA ASN A 50 10.85 13.27 6.46
C ASN A 50 11.36 13.16 5.00
N TYR A 51 12.67 13.27 4.79
CA TYR A 51 13.36 12.91 3.55
C TYR A 51 13.90 11.49 3.67
N GLN A 52 13.69 10.66 2.65
CA GLN A 52 13.84 9.21 2.77
C GLN A 52 14.27 8.57 1.45
N THR A 53 14.83 7.37 1.58
CA THR A 53 15.01 6.40 0.49
C THR A 53 13.92 5.34 0.60
N VAL A 54 13.27 5.03 -0.50
CA VAL A 54 12.19 4.04 -0.59
C VAL A 54 12.63 2.94 -1.54
N VAL A 55 12.32 1.70 -1.17
CA VAL A 55 12.57 0.50 -1.95
C VAL A 55 11.26 -0.23 -2.20
N ALA A 56 11.04 -0.68 -3.44
CA ALA A 56 10.09 -1.74 -3.73
C ALA A 56 10.85 -3.04 -4.00
N ALA A 57 10.44 -4.14 -3.37
CA ALA A 57 11.21 -5.38 -3.42
C ALA A 57 10.36 -6.65 -3.52
N ALA A 58 10.93 -7.69 -4.09
CA ALA A 58 10.41 -9.04 -4.05
C ALA A 58 11.52 -10.09 -3.96
N LYS A 59 11.20 -11.21 -3.30
CA LYS A 59 12.07 -12.39 -3.26
C LYS A 59 12.20 -13.01 -4.65
N ARG A 60 13.32 -13.67 -4.87
CA ARG A 60 13.53 -14.58 -5.98
C ARG A 60 13.89 -15.96 -5.47
N GLU A 61 13.51 -16.98 -6.23
CA GLU A 61 13.83 -18.38 -5.94
C GLU A 61 15.27 -18.75 -6.38
N ASP A 62 15.87 -17.96 -7.29
CA ASP A 62 17.28 -18.09 -7.68
C ASP A 62 18.19 -17.24 -6.79
N ASN A 63 19.50 -17.23 -7.05
CA ASN A 63 20.50 -16.49 -6.26
C ASN A 63 20.82 -15.11 -6.83
N LEU A 64 20.03 -14.57 -7.76
CA LEU A 64 20.32 -13.29 -8.41
C LEU A 64 19.75 -12.14 -7.60
N VAL A 65 20.55 -11.10 -7.37
CA VAL A 65 20.07 -9.80 -6.90
C VAL A 65 20.07 -8.84 -8.07
N ARG A 66 18.89 -8.33 -8.45
CA ARG A 66 18.74 -7.30 -9.49
C ARG A 66 18.23 -6.02 -8.88
N ILE A 67 18.90 -4.92 -9.21
CA ILE A 67 18.63 -3.60 -8.65
C ILE A 67 18.36 -2.63 -9.78
N VAL A 68 17.29 -1.87 -9.66
CA VAL A 68 16.94 -0.78 -10.58
C VAL A 68 16.97 0.54 -9.81
N SER A 69 17.83 1.46 -10.22
CA SER A 69 17.84 2.80 -9.65
C SER A 69 16.97 3.74 -10.48
N VAL A 70 15.82 4.13 -9.92
CA VAL A 70 14.86 5.03 -10.59
C VAL A 70 15.50 6.39 -10.87
N ASP A 71 16.23 6.92 -9.90
CA ASP A 71 16.85 8.26 -9.98
C ASP A 71 17.97 8.36 -11.03
N TYR A 72 18.47 7.22 -11.53
CA TYR A 72 19.45 7.13 -12.61
C TYR A 72 18.83 6.58 -13.90
N GLY A 73 17.56 6.92 -14.17
CA GLY A 73 16.89 6.53 -15.41
C GLY A 73 16.67 5.03 -15.52
N ASN A 74 16.32 4.37 -14.41
CA ASN A 74 16.18 2.92 -14.30
C ASN A 74 17.47 2.15 -14.65
N ALA A 75 18.63 2.71 -14.30
CA ALA A 75 19.90 2.00 -14.43
C ALA A 75 19.86 0.68 -13.65
N LEU A 76 20.23 -0.42 -14.31
CA LEU A 76 20.17 -1.76 -13.75
C LEU A 76 21.56 -2.22 -13.28
N ASP A 77 21.60 -2.90 -12.14
CA ASP A 77 22.75 -3.66 -11.66
C ASP A 77 22.31 -5.07 -11.25
N GLU A 78 23.16 -6.07 -11.49
CA GLU A 78 22.86 -7.48 -11.20
C GLU A 78 24.10 -8.20 -10.67
N PHE A 79 23.92 -9.09 -9.69
CA PHE A 79 24.95 -9.99 -9.22
C PHE A 79 24.38 -11.28 -8.61
N ASP A 80 25.19 -12.34 -8.65
CA ASP A 80 24.86 -13.66 -8.13
C ASP A 80 25.46 -13.83 -6.72
N LEU A 81 24.63 -14.20 -5.74
CA LEU A 81 25.04 -14.42 -4.35
C LEU A 81 25.99 -15.62 -4.17
N THR A 82 26.06 -16.52 -5.14
CA THR A 82 26.99 -17.67 -5.11
C THR A 82 28.40 -17.32 -5.58
N GLN A 83 28.60 -16.11 -6.13
CA GLN A 83 29.89 -15.63 -6.60
C GLN A 83 30.44 -14.52 -5.68
N GLU A 84 31.70 -14.16 -5.89
CA GLU A 84 32.28 -13.03 -5.18
C GLU A 84 31.58 -11.72 -5.59
N ILE A 85 31.02 -11.01 -4.60
CA ILE A 85 30.45 -9.67 -4.80
C ILE A 85 31.59 -8.66 -4.95
N THR A 86 31.76 -8.15 -6.17
CA THR A 86 32.83 -7.23 -6.58
C THR A 86 32.35 -5.79 -6.72
N PHE A 87 33.28 -4.86 -6.53
CA PHE A 87 33.07 -3.42 -6.66
C PHE A 87 32.91 -3.00 -8.13
N GLN A 88 31.94 -2.13 -8.41
CA GLN A 88 31.63 -1.60 -9.73
C GLN A 88 32.16 -0.18 -9.89
N GLN A 89 33.19 0.02 -10.72
CA GLN A 89 33.80 1.33 -10.93
C GLN A 89 32.85 2.33 -11.61
N ASP A 90 32.04 1.86 -12.55
CA ASP A 90 31.14 2.71 -13.34
C ASP A 90 29.76 2.92 -12.68
N LYS A 91 29.50 2.30 -11.51
CA LYS A 91 28.21 2.33 -10.81
C LYS A 91 28.39 2.49 -9.31
N MET A 92 28.96 3.63 -8.89
CA MET A 92 29.21 3.91 -7.47
C MET A 92 27.98 3.73 -6.56
N TRP A 93 26.79 4.10 -7.02
CA TRP A 93 25.54 3.92 -6.26
C TRP A 93 25.25 2.46 -5.93
N ALA A 94 25.58 1.53 -6.83
CA ALA A 94 25.32 0.10 -6.64
C ALA A 94 26.25 -0.52 -5.59
N ASN A 95 27.42 0.08 -5.34
CA ASN A 95 28.38 -0.42 -4.37
C ASN A 95 27.89 -0.33 -2.92
N TYR A 96 27.06 0.68 -2.59
CA TYR A 96 26.40 0.75 -1.28
C TYR A 96 25.51 -0.47 -1.05
N ILE A 97 24.74 -0.86 -2.07
CA ILE A 97 23.79 -1.98 -1.99
C ILE A 97 24.55 -3.31 -1.98
N ARG A 98 25.52 -3.49 -2.89
CA ARG A 98 26.41 -4.66 -2.95
C ARG A 98 27.16 -4.87 -1.64
N GLY A 99 27.69 -3.80 -1.06
CA GLY A 99 28.40 -3.82 0.21
C GLY A 99 27.50 -4.30 1.35
N VAL A 100 26.28 -3.75 1.46
CA VAL A 100 25.31 -4.16 2.48
C VAL A 100 24.99 -5.65 2.37
N VAL A 101 24.71 -6.15 1.16
CA VAL A 101 24.42 -7.57 0.93
C VAL A 101 25.63 -8.45 1.26
N LYS A 102 26.83 -8.06 0.83
CA LYS A 102 28.08 -8.77 1.16
C LYS A 102 28.31 -8.87 2.67
N CYS A 103 28.09 -7.77 3.39
CA CYS A 103 28.23 -7.71 4.84
C CYS A 103 27.17 -8.56 5.57
N LEU A 104 25.94 -8.65 5.06
CA LEU A 104 24.91 -9.53 5.62
C LEU A 104 25.30 -11.01 5.47
N LEU A 105 25.79 -11.40 4.28
CA LEU A 105 26.29 -12.76 4.04
C LEU A 105 27.49 -13.09 4.95
N ALA A 106 28.43 -12.15 5.11
CA ALA A 106 29.61 -12.33 5.97
C ALA A 106 29.25 -12.47 7.47
N ARG A 107 28.11 -11.91 7.90
CA ARG A 107 27.53 -12.09 9.25
C ARG A 107 26.83 -13.45 9.43
N GLY A 108 26.73 -14.27 8.38
CA GLY A 108 26.14 -15.61 8.45
C GLY A 108 24.65 -15.68 8.14
N TYR A 109 24.02 -14.59 7.68
CA TYR A 109 22.64 -14.62 7.23
C TYR A 109 22.52 -15.35 5.90
N SER A 110 21.47 -16.17 5.75
CA SER A 110 21.20 -16.95 4.54
C SER A 110 19.91 -16.49 3.90
N PHE A 111 19.97 -16.22 2.60
CA PHE A 111 18.84 -15.80 1.78
C PHE A 111 19.14 -16.08 0.30
N THR A 112 18.10 -16.17 -0.52
CA THR A 112 18.19 -16.25 -1.99
C THR A 112 18.19 -14.84 -2.60
N GLY A 113 18.01 -14.75 -3.91
CA GLY A 113 18.03 -13.54 -4.70
C GLY A 113 16.90 -12.56 -4.40
N ALA A 114 17.01 -11.34 -4.89
CA ALA A 114 15.99 -10.31 -4.70
C ALA A 114 15.90 -9.40 -5.93
N ASP A 115 14.69 -9.00 -6.26
CA ASP A 115 14.44 -7.88 -7.17
C ASP A 115 14.17 -6.64 -6.35
N ILE A 116 14.85 -5.54 -6.66
CA ILE A 116 14.82 -4.30 -5.88
C ILE A 116 14.73 -3.12 -6.86
N THR A 117 13.78 -2.20 -6.63
CA THR A 117 13.83 -0.85 -7.23
C THR A 117 13.96 0.19 -6.12
N VAL A 118 14.77 1.22 -6.36
CA VAL A 118 15.11 2.22 -5.34
C VAL A 118 15.01 3.65 -5.89
N SER A 119 14.47 4.54 -5.07
CA SER A 119 14.41 5.99 -5.30
C SER A 119 14.50 6.72 -3.97
N GLY A 120 15.06 7.93 -3.94
CA GLY A 120 15.13 8.74 -2.74
C GLY A 120 14.94 10.23 -3.01
N ASN A 121 14.38 10.94 -2.03
CA ASN A 121 14.30 12.40 -2.08
C ASN A 121 15.31 13.09 -1.13
N VAL A 122 16.17 12.34 -0.44
CA VAL A 122 17.24 12.91 0.40
C VAL A 122 18.20 13.71 -0.48
N PRO A 123 18.37 15.02 -0.26
CA PRO A 123 19.25 15.85 -1.08
C PRO A 123 20.70 15.34 -1.06
N GLN A 124 21.18 14.89 -2.21
CA GLN A 124 22.54 14.37 -2.36
C GLN A 124 23.58 15.46 -2.07
N GLY A 125 24.61 15.12 -1.29
CA GLY A 125 25.70 16.05 -0.97
C GLY A 125 25.34 17.17 0.02
N ALA A 126 24.09 17.26 0.50
CA ALA A 126 23.69 18.24 1.52
C ALA A 126 24.14 17.85 2.94
N GLY A 127 24.73 16.67 3.12
CA GLY A 127 25.11 16.17 4.45
C GLY A 127 23.93 15.67 5.28
N LEU A 128 22.85 15.22 4.63
CA LEU A 128 21.64 14.65 5.25
C LEU A 128 21.59 13.11 5.21
N SER A 129 22.75 12.49 4.95
CA SER A 129 22.99 11.03 4.94
C SER A 129 22.13 10.23 3.96
N SER A 130 22.20 10.60 2.68
CA SER A 130 21.61 9.80 1.61
C SER A 130 22.25 8.40 1.49
N SER A 131 23.55 8.25 1.77
CA SER A 131 24.24 6.94 1.77
C SER A 131 23.73 6.04 2.89
N ALA A 132 23.75 6.52 4.14
CA ALA A 132 23.25 5.76 5.28
C ALA A 132 21.76 5.36 5.13
N ALA A 133 20.92 6.26 4.61
CA ALA A 133 19.52 5.93 4.32
C ALA A 133 19.40 4.79 3.28
N LEU A 134 20.25 4.81 2.24
CA LEU A 134 20.31 3.73 1.26
C LEU A 134 20.83 2.42 1.87
N GLU A 135 21.87 2.47 2.70
CA GLU A 135 22.44 1.28 3.33
C GLU A 135 21.44 0.61 4.26
N VAL A 136 20.80 1.41 5.11
CA VAL A 136 19.83 0.95 6.10
C VAL A 136 18.57 0.41 5.44
N VAL A 137 18.03 1.07 4.40
CA VAL A 137 16.83 0.56 3.71
C VAL A 137 17.08 -0.79 3.04
N ILE A 138 18.30 -1.05 2.54
CA ILE A 138 18.64 -2.35 1.96
C ILE A 138 18.78 -3.41 3.05
N GLY A 139 19.45 -3.10 4.17
CA GLY A 139 19.50 -4.00 5.31
C GLY A 139 18.11 -4.36 5.83
N GLN A 140 17.24 -3.36 5.97
CA GLN A 140 15.83 -3.54 6.32
C GLN A 140 15.07 -4.36 5.25
N THR A 141 15.34 -4.14 3.96
CA THR A 141 14.70 -4.90 2.87
C THR A 141 14.97 -6.39 2.99
N PHE A 142 16.22 -6.80 3.20
CA PHE A 142 16.56 -8.22 3.36
C PHE A 142 16.00 -8.80 4.66
N LYS A 143 15.96 -8.01 5.75
CA LYS A 143 15.26 -8.39 6.98
C LYS A 143 13.79 -8.69 6.73
N GLU A 144 13.06 -7.78 6.07
CA GLU A 144 11.62 -7.94 5.84
C GLU A 144 11.31 -9.08 4.86
N LEU A 145 12.04 -9.14 3.74
CA LEU A 145 11.87 -10.24 2.79
C LEU A 145 12.10 -11.56 3.52
N TYR A 146 13.28 -11.79 4.09
CA TYR A 146 13.68 -13.11 4.56
C TYR A 146 13.38 -13.38 6.04
N GLN A 147 12.70 -12.46 6.72
CA GLN A 147 12.40 -12.55 8.17
C GLN A 147 13.67 -12.83 8.98
N LEU A 148 14.77 -12.13 8.64
CA LEU A 148 16.05 -12.32 9.30
C LEU A 148 15.97 -11.84 10.76
N ASP A 149 16.53 -12.64 11.66
CA ASP A 149 16.71 -12.25 13.06
C ASP A 149 17.91 -11.29 13.18
N ILE A 150 17.69 -10.04 12.78
CA ILE A 150 18.66 -8.94 12.84
C ILE A 150 18.00 -7.71 13.46
N SER A 151 18.62 -7.15 14.49
CA SER A 151 18.14 -5.94 15.16
C SER A 151 18.39 -4.68 14.31
N GLN A 152 17.70 -3.57 14.62
CA GLN A 152 17.94 -2.30 13.94
C GLN A 152 19.38 -1.79 14.16
N ALA A 153 19.96 -2.06 15.34
CA ALA A 153 21.36 -1.72 15.63
C ALA A 153 22.33 -2.51 14.74
N GLU A 154 22.05 -3.80 14.52
CA GLU A 154 22.88 -4.64 13.65
C GLU A 154 22.72 -4.26 12.17
N ILE A 155 21.52 -3.85 11.73
CA ILE A 155 21.34 -3.25 10.40
C ILE A 155 22.21 -2.00 10.24
N ALA A 156 22.22 -1.11 11.26
CA ALA A 156 23.05 0.09 11.21
C ALA A 156 24.55 -0.24 11.14
N LEU A 157 25.02 -1.18 11.97
CA LEU A 157 26.40 -1.66 11.95
C LEU A 157 26.76 -2.35 10.62
N ASN A 158 25.79 -3.02 9.98
CA ASN A 158 25.97 -3.62 8.67
C ASN A 158 26.15 -2.56 7.58
N GLY A 159 25.33 -1.50 7.59
CA GLY A 159 25.49 -0.35 6.71
C GLY A 159 26.83 0.33 6.87
N GLN A 160 27.22 0.63 8.12
CA GLN A 160 28.51 1.26 8.43
C GLN A 160 29.69 0.42 7.93
N GLN A 161 29.66 -0.90 8.15
CA GLN A 161 30.72 -1.78 7.66
C GLN A 161 30.79 -1.79 6.13
N ALA A 162 29.64 -1.79 5.44
CA ALA A 162 29.58 -1.71 3.99
C ALA A 162 30.19 -0.40 3.47
N GLU A 163 29.88 0.74 4.09
CA GLU A 163 30.43 2.04 3.70
C GLU A 163 31.96 2.10 3.89
N ASN A 164 32.45 1.62 5.04
CA ASN A 164 33.87 1.64 5.39
C ASN A 164 34.70 0.63 4.58
N GLU A 165 34.29 -0.64 4.53
CA GLU A 165 35.12 -1.74 4.01
C GLU A 165 34.88 -2.04 2.54
N PHE A 166 33.69 -1.74 2.01
CA PHE A 166 33.36 -2.03 0.62
C PHE A 166 33.35 -0.78 -0.26
N VAL A 167 32.71 0.30 0.19
CA VAL A 167 32.68 1.56 -0.57
C VAL A 167 34.00 2.33 -0.41
N GLY A 168 34.64 2.22 0.76
CA GLY A 168 35.91 2.88 1.07
C GLY A 168 35.75 4.29 1.65
N CYS A 169 34.57 4.63 2.18
CA CYS A 169 34.28 5.91 2.81
C CYS A 169 34.24 5.73 4.34
N ASN A 170 35.26 6.23 5.04
CA ASN A 170 35.35 6.08 6.49
C ASN A 170 34.35 6.99 7.21
N CYS A 171 33.38 6.40 7.92
CA CYS A 171 32.33 7.10 8.68
C CYS A 171 32.15 6.54 10.11
N GLY A 172 31.58 7.37 11.00
CA GLY A 172 31.07 6.95 12.30
C GLY A 172 29.72 6.24 12.20
N ILE A 173 29.17 5.79 13.33
CA ILE A 173 27.94 4.98 13.38
C ILE A 173 26.64 5.81 13.47
N MET A 174 26.76 7.13 13.69
CA MET A 174 25.64 8.03 13.97
C MET A 174 24.56 7.95 12.89
N ASP A 175 24.95 8.07 11.63
CA ASP A 175 24.05 8.24 10.49
C ASP A 175 23.18 7.01 10.27
N GLN A 176 23.80 5.83 10.26
CA GLN A 176 23.12 4.56 10.11
C GLN A 176 22.25 4.28 11.34
N MET A 177 22.72 4.59 12.55
CA MET A 177 21.97 4.31 13.77
C MET A 177 20.67 5.13 13.84
N ILE A 178 20.71 6.43 13.56
CA ILE A 178 19.49 7.25 13.56
C ILE A 178 18.55 6.89 12.41
N SER A 179 19.09 6.55 11.23
CA SER A 179 18.26 6.10 10.11
C SER A 179 17.55 4.79 10.45
N ALA A 180 18.18 3.87 11.18
CA ALA A 180 17.59 2.59 11.57
C ALA A 180 16.65 2.67 12.79
N GLN A 181 16.97 3.53 13.78
CA GLN A 181 16.31 3.56 15.10
C GLN A 181 15.55 4.85 15.42
N GLY A 182 15.43 5.79 14.46
CA GLY A 182 14.64 7.00 14.63
C GLY A 182 13.23 6.70 15.15
N ARG A 183 12.66 7.64 15.91
CA ARG A 183 11.27 7.59 16.36
C ARG A 183 10.61 8.92 16.05
N GLU A 184 9.36 8.89 15.65
CA GLU A 184 8.58 10.09 15.35
C GLU A 184 8.57 11.02 16.57
N ASN A 185 8.79 12.32 16.32
CA ASN A 185 8.88 13.35 17.36
C ASN A 185 9.97 13.11 18.42
N HIS A 186 11.03 12.37 18.09
CA HIS A 186 12.17 12.15 18.98
C HIS A 186 13.51 12.41 18.29
N ALA A 187 14.47 12.92 19.06
CA ALA A 187 15.89 12.78 18.79
C ALA A 187 16.42 11.49 19.42
N LEU A 188 17.62 11.07 19.04
CA LEU A 188 18.28 9.86 19.54
C LEU A 188 19.58 10.26 20.22
N LEU A 189 19.64 10.18 21.54
CA LEU A 189 20.93 10.27 22.24
C LEU A 189 21.65 8.95 22.03
N LEU A 190 22.79 8.98 21.35
CA LEU A 190 23.63 7.83 21.08
C LEU A 190 24.98 7.99 21.76
N ASP A 191 25.35 6.99 22.56
CA ASP A 191 26.71 6.77 23.05
C ASP A 191 27.51 6.02 21.98
N CYS A 192 28.44 6.69 21.31
CA CYS A 192 29.20 6.09 20.22
C CYS A 192 30.21 5.02 20.69
N ARG A 193 30.47 4.91 22.00
CA ARG A 193 31.32 3.86 22.57
C ARG A 193 30.55 2.59 22.85
N SER A 194 29.45 2.72 23.60
CA SER A 194 28.65 1.57 24.05
C SER A 194 27.59 1.15 23.03
N LEU A 195 27.28 2.03 22.08
CA LEU A 195 26.15 1.94 21.14
C LEU A 195 24.78 1.96 21.82
N GLU A 196 24.72 2.32 23.10
CA GLU A 196 23.44 2.51 23.80
C GLU A 196 22.70 3.72 23.20
N THR A 197 21.41 3.53 22.94
CA THR A 197 20.54 4.56 22.40
C THR A 197 19.41 4.90 23.36
N GLN A 198 19.10 6.19 23.45
CA GLN A 198 17.98 6.70 24.24
C GLN A 198 17.15 7.65 23.38
N ALA A 199 15.87 7.34 23.22
CA ALA A 199 14.93 8.25 22.57
C ALA A 199 14.69 9.48 23.48
N VAL A 200 14.81 10.67 22.89
CA VAL A 200 14.63 11.96 23.57
C VAL A 200 13.47 12.68 22.91
N SER A 201 12.36 12.82 23.64
CA SER A 201 11.15 13.48 23.13
C SER A 201 11.45 14.93 22.72
N MET A 202 10.97 15.32 21.54
CA MET A 202 10.95 16.68 21.02
C MET A 202 9.54 17.26 21.18
N PRO A 203 9.37 18.59 21.30
CA PRO A 203 8.05 19.19 21.23
C PRO A 203 7.37 18.86 19.88
N GLU A 204 6.13 18.36 19.92
CA GLU A 204 5.44 17.77 18.76
C GLU A 204 5.36 18.68 17.53
N GLU A 205 5.19 19.98 17.75
CA GLU A 205 5.10 20.96 16.66
C GLU A 205 6.45 21.59 16.30
N MET A 206 7.55 21.26 16.97
CA MET A 206 8.84 21.90 16.68
C MET A 206 9.31 21.58 15.26
N ALA A 207 9.53 22.61 14.44
CA ALA A 207 10.08 22.43 13.11
C ALA A 207 11.60 22.27 13.19
N VAL A 208 12.13 21.31 12.44
CA VAL A 208 13.56 21.15 12.21
C VAL A 208 13.88 21.80 10.87
N VAL A 209 14.35 23.04 10.89
CA VAL A 209 14.68 23.81 9.69
C VAL A 209 16.15 23.59 9.34
N ILE A 210 16.40 23.03 8.17
CA ILE A 210 17.74 22.77 7.65
C ILE A 210 17.97 23.77 6.52
N VAL A 211 19.07 24.51 6.58
CA VAL A 211 19.43 25.46 5.52
C VAL A 211 20.79 25.09 4.94
N ASN A 212 20.79 24.65 3.68
CA ASN A 212 22.01 24.42 2.92
C ASN A 212 22.54 25.77 2.40
N SER A 213 23.75 26.11 2.83
CA SER A 213 24.47 27.31 2.38
C SER A 213 24.73 27.34 0.87
N ASN A 214 24.68 26.19 0.20
CA ASN A 214 25.14 25.96 -1.16
C ASN A 214 26.60 26.39 -1.39
N LYS A 215 27.37 26.57 -0.30
CA LYS A 215 28.81 26.76 -0.36
C LYS A 215 29.45 25.43 -0.71
N LYS A 216 30.12 25.37 -1.86
CA LYS A 216 30.94 24.22 -2.24
C LYS A 216 32.00 23.99 -1.17
N ARG A 217 32.04 22.77 -0.65
CA ARG A 217 33.03 22.35 0.33
C ARG A 217 34.41 22.26 -0.32
N GLY A 218 35.45 22.64 0.42
CA GLY A 218 36.86 22.51 0.00
C GLY A 218 37.41 21.09 0.14
N LEU A 219 38.71 20.94 0.40
CA LEU A 219 39.37 19.65 0.71
C LEU A 219 38.93 19.12 2.09
N VAL A 220 37.66 18.71 2.22
CA VAL A 220 37.07 18.25 3.50
C VAL A 220 37.77 17.02 4.04
N ASP A 221 38.13 16.07 3.17
CA ASP A 221 38.73 14.80 3.62
C ASP A 221 40.09 15.01 4.28
N SER A 222 40.91 15.96 3.79
CA SER A 222 42.20 16.25 4.42
C SER A 222 42.04 16.99 5.74
N GLU A 223 41.09 17.94 5.83
CA GLU A 223 40.84 18.69 7.06
C GLU A 223 40.21 17.82 8.15
N TYR A 224 39.25 16.97 7.79
CA TYR A 224 38.62 16.01 8.70
C TYR A 224 39.66 15.07 9.33
N ASN A 225 40.52 14.48 8.50
CA ASN A 225 41.61 13.62 8.97
C ASN A 225 42.60 14.37 9.87
N THR A 226 42.89 15.64 9.53
CA THR A 226 43.76 16.49 10.36
C THR A 226 43.13 16.74 11.75
N ARG A 227 41.83 17.04 11.82
CA ARG A 227 41.13 17.22 13.10
C ARG A 227 41.13 15.94 13.95
N ARG A 228 40.94 14.79 13.31
CA ARG A 228 41.01 13.49 13.99
C ARG A 228 42.39 13.25 14.59
N GLN A 229 43.47 13.43 13.82
CA GLN A 229 44.85 13.28 14.30
C GLN A 229 45.15 14.21 15.48
N GLN A 230 44.67 15.46 15.45
CA GLN A 230 44.82 16.41 16.55
C GLN A 230 44.10 15.95 17.83
N CYS A 231 42.93 15.32 17.70
CA CYS A 231 42.21 14.75 18.85
C CYS A 231 42.94 13.52 19.43
N GLU A 232 43.46 12.64 18.55
CA GLU A 232 44.24 11.47 18.93
C GLU A 232 45.56 11.86 19.63
N GLU A 233 46.20 12.95 19.18
CA GLU A 233 47.36 13.55 19.85
C GLU A 233 47.03 13.97 21.28
N ALA A 234 45.96 14.73 21.46
CA ALA A 234 45.52 15.17 22.78
C ALA A 234 45.22 13.97 23.69
N ALA A 235 44.46 12.97 23.20
CA ALA A 235 44.16 11.76 23.96
C ALA A 235 45.43 11.04 24.44
N ARG A 236 46.48 10.99 23.59
CA ARG A 236 47.77 10.39 23.95
C ARG A 236 48.47 11.14 25.08
N ILE A 237 48.45 12.48 25.05
CA ILE A 237 49.05 13.33 26.09
C ILE A 237 48.30 13.15 27.43
N PHE A 238 46.98 13.01 27.39
CA PHE A 238 46.18 12.70 28.57
C PHE A 238 46.31 11.24 29.05
N GLY A 239 46.88 10.35 28.23
CA GLY A 239 47.04 8.92 28.55
C GLY A 239 45.72 8.15 28.50
N VAL A 240 44.76 8.60 27.70
CA VAL A 240 43.44 7.98 27.54
C VAL A 240 43.25 7.47 26.10
N LYS A 241 42.30 6.55 25.91
CA LYS A 241 42.00 6.01 24.57
C LYS A 241 41.29 7.05 23.68
N ALA A 242 40.38 7.81 24.27
CA ALA A 242 39.62 8.84 23.57
C ALA A 242 39.35 10.01 24.50
N LEU A 243 39.16 11.21 23.92
CA LEU A 243 38.89 12.43 24.68
C LEU A 243 37.59 12.38 25.49
N ARG A 244 36.71 11.40 25.20
CA ARG A 244 35.57 11.02 26.03
C ARG A 244 35.88 10.84 27.52
N ASP A 245 37.09 10.39 27.85
CA ASP A 245 37.49 10.08 29.24
C ASP A 245 38.13 11.26 29.97
N VAL A 246 38.17 12.45 29.34
CA VAL A 246 38.79 13.66 29.91
C VAL A 246 37.70 14.64 30.32
N SER A 247 37.62 14.94 31.61
CA SER A 247 36.79 16.04 32.14
C SER A 247 37.41 17.41 31.87
N ILE A 248 36.59 18.46 31.90
CA ILE A 248 37.09 19.83 31.70
C ILE A 248 38.08 20.25 32.80
N GLU A 249 37.93 19.75 34.03
CA GLU A 249 38.86 19.96 35.14
C GLU A 249 40.23 19.35 34.85
N GLN A 250 40.26 18.09 34.37
CA GLN A 250 41.50 17.41 33.97
C GLN A 250 42.16 18.14 32.79
N PHE A 251 41.37 18.58 31.82
CA PHE A 251 41.86 19.38 30.69
C PHE A 251 42.55 20.66 31.18
N ASN A 252 41.88 21.44 32.04
CA ASN A 252 42.42 22.69 32.55
C ASN A 252 43.73 22.52 33.35
N GLN A 253 43.91 21.38 34.03
CA GLN A 253 45.14 21.08 34.77
C GLN A 253 46.35 20.81 33.86
N LYS A 254 46.12 20.32 32.65
CA LYS A 254 47.18 19.91 31.72
C LYS A 254 47.19 20.67 30.39
N VAL A 255 46.34 21.68 30.22
CA VAL A 255 46.24 22.43 28.96
C VAL A 255 47.58 23.03 28.52
N SER A 256 48.45 23.39 29.47
CA SER A 256 49.81 23.89 29.20
C SER A 256 50.76 22.84 28.62
N GLU A 257 50.42 21.55 28.68
CA GLU A 257 51.20 20.45 28.08
C GLU A 257 50.85 20.21 26.60
N LEU A 258 49.77 20.85 26.10
CA LEU A 258 49.30 20.70 24.73
C LEU A 258 49.81 21.84 23.85
N ASP A 259 50.04 21.56 22.57
CA ASP A 259 50.13 22.60 21.55
C ASP A 259 48.81 23.40 21.49
N GLU A 260 48.88 24.69 21.17
CA GLU A 260 47.73 25.59 21.20
C GLU A 260 46.56 25.08 20.31
N LEU A 261 46.86 24.59 19.11
CA LEU A 261 45.83 24.08 18.21
C LEU A 261 45.23 22.77 18.74
N VAL A 262 46.08 21.88 19.25
CA VAL A 262 45.64 20.60 19.86
C VAL A 262 44.76 20.86 21.08
N ALA A 263 45.11 21.84 21.91
CA ALA A 263 44.32 22.26 23.07
C ALA A 263 42.93 22.75 22.67
N LYS A 264 42.84 23.56 21.61
CA LYS A 264 41.54 24.00 21.07
C LYS A 264 40.69 22.83 20.60
N ARG A 265 41.26 21.89 19.82
CA ARG A 265 40.52 20.71 19.33
C ARG A 265 40.03 19.83 20.48
N ALA A 266 40.88 19.61 21.48
CA ALA A 266 40.51 18.83 22.65
C ALA A 266 39.38 19.48 23.46
N ARG A 267 39.46 20.80 23.69
CA ARG A 267 38.42 21.56 24.40
C ARG A 267 37.06 21.45 23.70
N HIS A 268 37.03 21.51 22.37
CA HIS A 268 35.80 21.31 21.62
C HIS A 268 35.17 19.96 21.97
N ILE A 269 35.90 18.85 21.81
CA ILE A 269 35.38 17.50 22.03
C ILE A 269 34.89 17.28 23.46
N ILE A 270 35.69 17.71 24.45
CA ILE A 270 35.36 17.54 25.87
C ILE A 270 34.07 18.30 26.20
N THR A 271 34.00 19.57 25.82
CA THR A 271 32.83 20.40 26.13
C THR A 271 31.62 20.07 25.26
N GLU A 272 31.80 19.56 24.04
CA GLU A 272 30.70 19.14 23.16
C GLU A 272 30.04 17.87 23.68
N ASN A 273 30.80 16.93 24.25
CA ASN A 273 30.24 15.75 24.91
C ASN A 273 29.30 16.12 26.07
N ASP A 274 29.75 17.02 26.94
CA ASP A 274 28.93 17.50 28.07
C ASP A 274 27.69 18.24 27.56
N ARG A 275 27.86 19.12 26.55
CA ARG A 275 26.74 19.83 25.91
C ARG A 275 25.72 18.88 25.29
N THR A 276 26.12 17.79 24.65
CA THR A 276 25.18 16.83 24.05
C THR A 276 24.30 16.17 25.08
N VAL A 277 24.89 15.72 26.20
CA VAL A 277 24.12 15.11 27.29
C VAL A 277 23.16 16.13 27.91
N GLU A 278 23.63 17.35 28.13
CA GLU A 278 22.80 18.43 28.67
C GLU A 278 21.68 18.82 27.69
N ALA A 279 21.94 18.84 26.39
CA ALA A 279 20.95 19.13 25.37
C ALA A 279 19.85 18.08 25.32
N ALA A 280 20.21 16.79 25.48
CA ALA A 280 19.23 15.72 25.60
C ALA A 280 18.33 15.91 26.83
N GLN A 281 18.89 16.40 27.95
CA GLN A 281 18.10 16.72 29.15
C GLN A 281 17.19 17.94 28.93
N ALA A 282 17.70 19.01 28.33
CA ALA A 282 16.93 20.21 28.01
C ALA A 282 15.75 19.90 27.08
N LEU A 283 15.99 19.12 26.02
CA LEU A 283 14.97 18.73 25.05
C LEU A 283 13.88 17.86 25.70
N ARG A 284 14.28 16.88 26.54
CA ARG A 284 13.37 16.05 27.34
C ARG A 284 12.52 16.87 28.32
N ALA A 285 13.07 17.95 28.86
CA ALA A 285 12.37 18.88 29.74
C ALA A 285 11.57 19.96 28.98
N HIS A 286 11.60 19.94 27.65
CA HIS A 286 11.06 20.98 26.77
C HIS A 286 11.61 22.40 27.06
N ASP A 287 12.81 22.50 27.63
CA ASP A 287 13.50 23.76 27.88
C ASP A 287 14.19 24.24 26.59
N MET A 288 13.39 24.82 25.70
CA MET A 288 13.87 25.29 24.40
C MET A 288 14.83 26.48 24.50
N LYS A 289 14.76 27.24 25.60
CA LYS A 289 15.73 28.30 25.86
C LYS A 289 17.10 27.70 26.13
N ARG A 290 17.19 26.72 27.04
CA ARG A 290 18.47 26.06 27.33
C ARG A 290 19.00 25.30 26.13
N MET A 291 18.13 24.62 25.38
CA MET A 291 18.52 23.97 24.12
C MET A 291 19.11 24.98 23.13
N GLY A 292 18.49 26.16 22.99
CA GLY A 292 18.97 27.24 22.13
C GLY A 292 20.34 27.79 22.55
N GLU A 293 20.57 27.95 23.85
CA GLU A 293 21.88 28.34 24.40
C GLU A 293 22.96 27.29 24.10
N LEU A 294 22.65 26.01 24.29
CA LEU A 294 23.58 24.90 24.04
C LEU A 294 23.94 24.77 22.55
N MET A 295 22.96 24.92 21.65
CA MET A 295 23.21 24.96 20.21
C MET A 295 24.12 26.13 19.82
N ALA A 296 23.91 27.32 20.39
CA ALA A 296 24.76 28.48 20.15
C ALA A 296 26.20 28.29 20.68
N GLN A 297 26.36 27.70 21.87
CA GLN A 297 27.66 27.37 22.44
C GLN A 297 28.40 26.33 21.60
N SER A 298 27.69 25.32 21.12
CA SER A 298 28.22 24.32 20.21
C SER A 298 28.68 24.95 18.89
N HIS A 299 27.89 25.86 18.30
CA HIS A 299 28.29 26.61 17.11
C HIS A 299 29.56 27.44 17.33
N ALA A 300 29.62 28.20 18.43
CA ALA A 300 30.81 28.97 18.78
C ALA A 300 32.04 28.06 18.97
N SER A 301 31.88 26.92 19.63
CA SER A 301 32.97 25.95 19.79
C SER A 301 33.44 25.39 18.44
N MET A 302 32.53 25.07 17.51
CA MET A 302 32.93 24.65 16.16
C MET A 302 33.64 25.75 15.36
N ARG A 303 33.29 27.02 15.56
CA ARG A 303 33.91 28.17 14.89
C ARG A 303 35.29 28.49 15.49
N ASP A 304 35.37 28.59 16.81
CA ASP A 304 36.50 29.20 17.52
C ASP A 304 37.50 28.15 18.03
N ASP A 305 37.02 26.98 18.48
CA ASP A 305 37.84 25.91 19.04
C ASP A 305 38.15 24.82 18.01
N PHE A 306 37.16 24.44 17.20
CA PHE A 306 37.35 23.39 16.19
C PHE A 306 37.70 23.95 14.82
N GLU A 307 37.39 25.22 14.56
CA GLU A 307 37.69 25.95 13.33
C GLU A 307 37.24 25.17 12.08
N ILE A 308 35.95 24.80 12.06
CA ILE A 308 35.31 24.09 10.94
C ILE A 308 34.16 24.86 10.30
N THR A 309 33.80 26.05 10.81
CA THR A 309 32.78 26.90 10.18
C THR A 309 33.39 27.80 9.11
N VAL A 310 32.51 28.45 8.32
CA VAL A 310 32.88 29.41 7.29
C VAL A 310 31.93 30.60 7.37
N LYS A 311 32.32 31.75 6.82
CA LYS A 311 31.53 32.98 6.84
C LYS A 311 30.08 32.73 6.42
N GLU A 312 29.85 31.94 5.38
CA GLU A 312 28.52 31.63 4.86
C GLU A 312 27.65 30.90 5.89
N ILE A 313 28.22 29.96 6.63
CA ILE A 313 27.51 29.24 7.68
C ILE A 313 27.24 30.15 8.86
N ASP A 314 28.23 30.92 9.32
CA ASP A 314 28.09 31.84 10.44
C ASP A 314 27.02 32.91 10.13
N THR A 315 26.99 33.42 8.89
CA THR A 315 25.97 34.38 8.42
C THR A 315 24.56 33.79 8.53
N LEU A 316 24.36 32.52 8.15
CA LEU A 316 23.05 31.87 8.26
C LEU A 316 22.64 31.70 9.72
N VAL A 317 23.57 31.32 10.60
CA VAL A 317 23.30 31.19 12.03
C VAL A 317 22.87 32.54 12.61
N ASP A 318 23.57 33.62 12.28
CA ASP A 318 23.24 34.97 12.77
C ASP A 318 21.86 35.44 12.28
N ILE A 319 21.56 35.27 10.99
CA ILE A 319 20.26 35.64 10.40
C ILE A 319 19.12 34.92 11.12
N ILE A 320 19.23 33.61 11.32
CA ILE A 320 18.16 32.83 11.93
C ILE A 320 18.05 33.14 13.43
N LYS A 321 19.18 33.29 14.13
CA LYS A 321 19.19 33.61 15.56
C LYS A 321 18.50 34.94 15.85
N GLU A 322 18.67 35.94 14.99
CA GLU A 322 17.98 37.24 15.09
C GLU A 322 16.45 37.08 15.03
N VAL A 323 15.95 36.16 14.19
CA VAL A 323 14.51 35.92 14.03
C VAL A 323 13.92 35.09 15.18
N ILE A 324 14.59 34.00 15.57
CA ILE A 324 14.02 33.06 16.54
C ILE A 324 14.22 33.48 18.00
N GLY A 325 15.22 34.33 18.29
CA GLY A 325 15.56 34.74 19.64
C GLY A 325 15.84 33.55 20.56
N ASP A 326 15.22 33.53 21.73
CA ASP A 326 15.36 32.46 22.74
C ASP A 326 14.31 31.35 22.60
N GLN A 327 13.46 31.39 21.57
CA GLN A 327 12.38 30.41 21.36
C GLN A 327 12.87 29.13 20.64
N GLY A 328 14.15 29.06 20.30
CA GLY A 328 14.76 27.97 19.55
C GLY A 328 16.28 28.07 19.51
N GLY A 329 16.90 27.18 18.76
CA GLY A 329 18.35 27.10 18.60
C GLY A 329 18.76 26.93 17.16
N VAL A 330 19.95 27.39 16.81
CA VAL A 330 20.51 27.25 15.45
C VAL A 330 22.03 27.06 15.52
N ARG A 331 22.55 26.14 14.70
CA ARG A 331 23.99 25.86 14.57
C ARG A 331 24.32 25.18 13.24
N MET A 332 25.60 25.15 12.87
CA MET A 332 26.12 24.28 11.79
C MET A 332 25.77 22.80 12.04
N THR A 333 25.62 21.97 11.01
CA THR A 333 25.52 20.50 11.15
C THR A 333 26.35 19.78 10.07
N GLY A 334 26.84 18.58 10.40
CA GLY A 334 27.75 17.76 9.60
C GLY A 334 29.22 18.16 9.73
N GLY A 335 30.06 17.61 8.84
CA GLY A 335 31.54 17.73 8.90
C GLY A 335 32.16 19.10 8.60
N GLY A 336 31.37 20.16 8.47
CA GLY A 336 31.84 21.53 8.33
C GLY A 336 32.34 21.97 6.94
N PHE A 337 33.05 23.10 6.92
CA PHE A 337 33.64 23.78 5.75
C PHE A 337 32.65 24.16 4.65
N GLY A 338 31.39 24.41 5.04
CA GLY A 338 30.25 24.61 4.16
C GLY A 338 29.09 23.70 4.57
N GLY A 339 28.21 23.35 3.62
CA GLY A 339 27.08 22.47 3.89
C GLY A 339 25.91 23.18 4.57
N CYS A 340 25.35 22.57 5.62
CA CYS A 340 24.09 22.98 6.22
C CYS A 340 24.25 23.53 7.64
N ILE A 341 23.26 24.33 8.02
CA ILE A 341 22.89 24.56 9.42
C ILE A 341 21.60 23.80 9.74
N VAL A 342 21.36 23.57 11.03
CA VAL A 342 20.09 23.09 11.58
C VAL A 342 19.57 24.10 12.59
N ALA A 343 18.28 24.34 12.56
CA ALA A 343 17.56 25.16 13.52
C ALA A 343 16.32 24.44 14.05
N LEU A 344 16.10 24.53 15.36
CA LEU A 344 14.83 24.17 16.00
C LEU A 344 14.00 25.45 16.07
N VAL A 345 12.90 25.49 15.33
CA VAL A 345 12.10 26.70 15.10
C VAL A 345 10.64 26.43 15.46
N PRO A 346 10.00 27.27 16.30
CA PRO A 346 8.55 27.22 16.47
C PRO A 346 7.81 27.36 15.14
N PRO A 347 6.71 26.61 14.87
CA PRO A 347 5.97 26.69 13.60
C PRO A 347 5.65 28.10 13.14
N THR A 348 5.26 28.96 14.08
CA THR A 348 4.84 30.35 13.83
C THR A 348 5.96 31.24 13.32
N LEU A 349 7.23 30.83 13.47
CA LEU A 349 8.41 31.58 13.04
C LEU A 349 9.06 31.02 11.78
N VAL A 350 8.62 29.86 11.27
CA VAL A 350 9.24 29.21 10.10
C VAL A 350 9.21 30.12 8.87
N ASP A 351 8.07 30.76 8.59
CA ASP A 351 7.96 31.65 7.43
C ASP A 351 8.78 32.94 7.59
N ALA A 352 8.88 33.47 8.82
CA ALA A 352 9.75 34.60 9.12
C ALA A 352 11.23 34.25 8.92
N VAL A 353 11.65 33.05 9.34
CA VAL A 353 13.00 32.53 9.12
C VAL A 353 13.29 32.39 7.63
N LYS A 354 12.37 31.82 6.85
CA LYS A 354 12.53 31.68 5.39
C LYS A 354 12.69 33.04 4.72
N ALA A 355 11.81 33.99 5.03
CA ALA A 355 11.87 35.34 4.49
C ALA A 355 13.20 36.05 4.83
N ALA A 356 13.66 35.93 6.09
CA ALA A 356 14.91 36.55 6.51
C ALA A 356 16.14 35.94 5.81
N VAL A 357 16.18 34.63 5.62
CA VAL A 357 17.26 33.95 4.88
C VAL A 357 17.24 34.40 3.42
N ASP A 358 16.07 34.40 2.77
CA ASP A 358 15.94 34.82 1.36
C ASP A 358 16.34 36.30 1.15
N GLU A 359 16.00 37.18 2.09
CA GLU A 359 16.32 38.61 2.02
C GLU A 359 17.80 38.90 2.32
N LYS A 360 18.37 38.29 3.38
CA LYS A 360 19.65 38.74 3.94
C LYS A 360 20.85 37.91 3.46
N TYR A 361 20.68 36.61 3.20
CA TYR A 361 21.82 35.71 2.96
C TYR A 361 22.50 35.96 1.61
N GLU A 362 21.72 36.11 0.53
CA GLU A 362 22.26 36.36 -0.80
C GLU A 362 22.97 37.72 -0.87
N VAL A 363 22.41 38.73 -0.20
CA VAL A 363 23.05 40.06 -0.07
C VAL A 363 24.39 39.98 0.67
N ALA A 364 24.49 39.17 1.73
CA ALA A 364 25.68 39.08 2.57
C ALA A 364 26.81 38.20 1.98
N THR A 365 26.45 37.21 1.15
CA THR A 365 27.38 36.15 0.71
C THR A 365 27.50 36.00 -0.81
N GLY A 366 26.54 36.51 -1.58
CA GLY A 366 26.42 36.27 -3.02
C GLY A 366 25.94 34.86 -3.38
N LEU A 367 25.47 34.07 -2.42
CA LEU A 367 24.94 32.72 -2.63
C LEU A 367 23.47 32.66 -2.22
N LYS A 368 22.70 31.84 -2.93
CA LYS A 368 21.32 31.53 -2.56
C LYS A 368 21.28 30.24 -1.75
N ALA A 369 20.63 30.26 -0.60
CA ALA A 369 20.46 29.08 0.25
C ALA A 369 19.31 28.18 -0.25
N SER A 370 19.35 26.90 0.13
CA SER A 370 18.22 25.98 -0.01
C SER A 370 17.67 25.64 1.38
N ILE A 371 16.36 25.79 1.58
CA ILE A 371 15.72 25.60 2.89
C ILE A 371 14.85 24.35 2.85
N TYR A 372 15.02 23.48 3.84
CA TYR A 372 14.22 22.28 4.05
C TYR A 372 13.55 22.37 5.41
N VAL A 373 12.22 22.29 5.44
CA VAL A 373 11.44 22.28 6.69
C VAL A 373 11.07 20.84 6.99
N CYS A 374 11.67 20.30 8.03
CA CYS A 374 11.57 18.90 8.40
C CYS A 374 10.83 18.71 9.73
N GLN A 375 10.43 17.47 9.96
CA GLN A 375 9.95 16.97 11.24
C GLN A 375 10.75 15.71 11.61
N ALA A 376 10.88 15.45 12.91
CA ALA A 376 11.47 14.20 13.40
C ALA A 376 10.54 13.02 13.07
N LYS A 377 11.04 12.00 12.37
CA LYS A 377 10.26 10.86 11.88
C LYS A 377 10.79 9.51 12.37
N GLU A 378 9.97 8.49 12.19
CA GLU A 378 10.35 7.08 12.41
C GLU A 378 11.56 6.70 11.56
N GLY A 379 12.37 5.78 12.11
CA GLY A 379 13.48 5.13 11.43
C GLY A 379 13.02 4.17 10.34
N ALA A 380 13.94 3.32 9.89
CA ALA A 380 13.69 2.38 8.82
C ALA A 380 12.63 1.35 9.18
N GLY A 381 11.80 1.00 8.21
CA GLY A 381 10.72 0.03 8.42
C GLY A 381 9.92 -0.30 7.18
N LEU A 382 9.09 -1.33 7.32
CA LEU A 382 8.11 -1.73 6.33
C LEU A 382 6.98 -0.70 6.25
N VAL A 383 6.75 -0.14 5.05
CA VAL A 383 5.65 0.79 4.78
C VAL A 383 4.40 0.02 4.37
N GLU A 384 4.58 -0.98 3.52
CA GLU A 384 3.49 -1.80 2.99
C GLU A 384 4.02 -3.22 2.76
N ALA A 385 3.46 -4.19 3.48
CA ALA A 385 3.44 -5.57 3.00
C ALA A 385 2.37 -5.62 1.92
N CYS A 386 2.77 -5.63 0.64
CA CYS A 386 1.81 -5.94 -0.41
C CYS A 386 1.44 -7.41 -0.17
N CYS A 387 0.19 -7.69 0.24
CA CYS A 387 -0.29 -9.06 0.37
C CYS A 387 0.18 -9.86 -0.83
N THR A 388 0.99 -10.88 -0.51
CA THR A 388 1.78 -11.67 -1.42
C THR A 388 0.98 -12.05 -2.64
N SER A 389 1.52 -11.68 -3.81
CA SER A 389 0.94 -11.77 -5.15
C SER A 389 -0.38 -11.01 -5.31
N SER A 390 -0.36 -9.96 -6.15
CA SER A 390 -1.60 -9.35 -6.63
C SER A 390 -2.52 -10.45 -7.15
N LEU A 391 -3.84 -10.32 -6.95
CA LEU A 391 -4.83 -11.28 -7.49
C LEU A 391 -4.60 -11.56 -8.99
N VAL A 392 -4.02 -10.60 -9.72
CA VAL A 392 -3.55 -10.74 -11.10
C VAL A 392 -2.50 -11.83 -11.25
N HIS A 393 -1.51 -11.88 -10.38
CA HIS A 393 -0.46 -12.88 -10.43
C HIS A 393 -1.00 -14.28 -10.10
N THR A 394 -1.67 -14.44 -8.95
CA THR A 394 -2.16 -15.77 -8.52
C THR A 394 -3.19 -16.38 -9.47
N MET A 395 -4.04 -15.57 -10.09
CA MET A 395 -5.03 -16.04 -11.06
C MET A 395 -4.45 -16.39 -12.42
N THR A 396 -3.25 -15.89 -12.76
CA THR A 396 -2.63 -16.13 -14.07
C THR A 396 -1.51 -17.17 -14.04
N GLN A 397 -1.09 -17.63 -12.85
CA GLN A 397 -0.08 -18.70 -12.72
C GLN A 397 -0.53 -20.04 -13.31
N GLN A 398 -1.82 -20.35 -13.24
CA GLN A 398 -2.40 -21.60 -13.70
C GLN A 398 -3.34 -21.35 -14.89
N VAL A 399 -3.45 -22.35 -15.75
CA VAL A 399 -4.31 -22.27 -16.94
C VAL A 399 -5.78 -22.44 -16.57
N ALA A 400 -6.65 -21.73 -17.29
CA ALA A 400 -8.09 -21.85 -17.18
C ALA A 400 -8.61 -23.13 -17.86
N TYR A 401 -9.94 -23.27 -17.95
CA TYR A 401 -10.62 -24.45 -18.53
C TYR A 401 -10.19 -24.75 -19.98
N ASP A 402 -9.76 -23.73 -20.72
CA ASP A 402 -9.34 -23.84 -22.12
C ASP A 402 -7.82 -24.05 -22.30
N GLY A 403 -7.09 -24.33 -21.21
CA GLY A 403 -5.65 -24.59 -21.25
C GLY A 403 -4.77 -23.35 -21.42
N HIS A 404 -5.33 -22.14 -21.39
CA HIS A 404 -4.57 -20.90 -21.45
C HIS A 404 -4.69 -20.09 -20.14
N PRO A 405 -3.65 -19.33 -19.74
CA PRO A 405 -3.76 -18.41 -18.61
C PRO A 405 -4.92 -17.41 -18.79
N ALA A 406 -5.59 -17.02 -17.71
CA ALA A 406 -6.62 -16.00 -17.75
C ALA A 406 -6.05 -14.61 -18.08
N GLN A 407 -6.89 -13.71 -18.56
CA GLN A 407 -6.57 -12.28 -18.68
C GLN A 407 -7.39 -11.49 -17.67
N LEU A 408 -6.72 -10.64 -16.88
CA LEU A 408 -7.36 -9.82 -15.88
C LEU A 408 -7.31 -8.34 -16.28
N VAL A 409 -8.36 -7.60 -15.89
CA VAL A 409 -8.49 -6.16 -16.10
C VAL A 409 -8.81 -5.50 -14.77
N SER A 410 -8.02 -4.50 -14.40
CA SER A 410 -8.25 -3.68 -13.21
C SER A 410 -8.90 -2.36 -13.62
N LEU A 411 -10.02 -2.03 -12.98
CA LEU A 411 -10.67 -0.73 -13.09
C LEU A 411 -10.42 0.07 -11.82
N THR A 412 -10.17 1.37 -11.95
CA THR A 412 -9.94 2.30 -10.84
C THR A 412 -10.61 3.63 -11.11
N ASN A 413 -11.31 4.18 -10.12
CA ASN A 413 -11.88 5.53 -10.21
C ASN A 413 -11.01 6.57 -9.47
N ARG A 414 -11.33 7.85 -9.61
CA ARG A 414 -10.54 8.96 -9.04
C ARG A 414 -10.56 9.04 -7.51
N ILE A 415 -11.57 8.46 -6.87
CA ILE A 415 -11.64 8.37 -5.40
C ILE A 415 -10.83 7.19 -4.84
N GLY A 416 -10.24 6.37 -5.73
CA GLY A 416 -9.31 5.32 -5.39
C GLY A 416 -9.91 3.91 -5.35
N SER A 417 -11.23 3.74 -5.35
CA SER A 417 -11.85 2.41 -5.39
C SER A 417 -11.38 1.62 -6.61
N ARG A 418 -11.28 0.29 -6.45
CA ARG A 418 -10.70 -0.62 -7.45
C ARG A 418 -11.55 -1.87 -7.62
N VAL A 419 -11.72 -2.30 -8.86
CA VAL A 419 -12.39 -3.55 -9.23
C VAL A 419 -11.46 -4.38 -10.11
N VAL A 420 -11.42 -5.70 -9.91
CA VAL A 420 -10.69 -6.63 -10.78
C VAL A 420 -11.66 -7.55 -11.48
N LEU A 421 -11.49 -7.70 -12.79
CA LEU A 421 -12.31 -8.51 -13.68
C LEU A 421 -11.44 -9.51 -14.43
N MET A 422 -12.02 -10.63 -14.87
CA MET A 422 -11.34 -11.71 -15.59
C MET A 422 -12.12 -12.15 -16.82
N ASP A 423 -11.41 -12.51 -17.89
CA ASP A 423 -12.00 -12.94 -19.16
C ASP A 423 -12.71 -14.30 -19.11
N ILE A 424 -12.28 -15.21 -18.24
CA ILE A 424 -13.02 -16.44 -17.94
C ILE A 424 -14.31 -16.07 -17.21
N GLY A 425 -15.46 -16.43 -17.79
CA GLY A 425 -16.78 -16.14 -17.26
C GLY A 425 -17.16 -14.65 -17.24
N ALA A 426 -16.36 -13.78 -17.85
CA ALA A 426 -16.45 -12.32 -17.64
C ALA A 426 -16.63 -12.00 -16.14
N THR A 427 -15.76 -12.57 -15.31
CA THR A 427 -15.92 -12.70 -13.85
C THR A 427 -15.48 -11.43 -13.13
N TRP A 428 -16.31 -10.96 -12.20
CA TRP A 428 -15.97 -9.94 -11.20
C TRP A 428 -15.27 -10.57 -10.01
N LEU A 429 -13.95 -10.39 -9.94
CA LEU A 429 -13.09 -11.08 -9.00
C LEU A 429 -12.82 -10.32 -7.70
N SER A 430 -12.93 -8.99 -7.67
CA SER A 430 -12.63 -8.15 -6.50
C SER A 430 -13.34 -6.80 -6.59
N CYS A 431 -13.75 -6.27 -5.44
CA CYS A 431 -14.28 -4.92 -5.27
C CYS A 431 -13.73 -4.30 -3.98
N GLU A 432 -12.67 -3.52 -4.14
CA GLU A 432 -12.01 -2.81 -3.05
C GLU A 432 -12.48 -1.35 -3.01
N LEU A 433 -13.18 -0.97 -1.95
CA LEU A 433 -13.68 0.37 -1.72
C LEU A 433 -12.67 1.21 -0.94
N ALA A 434 -12.45 2.44 -1.37
CA ALA A 434 -11.72 3.45 -0.60
C ALA A 434 -12.69 4.15 0.37
N LEU A 435 -12.57 3.90 1.67
CA LEU A 435 -13.44 4.53 2.68
C LEU A 435 -12.89 5.89 3.10
N LYS A 436 -13.77 6.73 3.66
CA LYS A 436 -13.46 8.12 4.06
C LYS A 436 -12.37 8.24 5.13
N ASP A 437 -12.19 7.22 5.95
CA ASP A 437 -11.18 7.16 7.02
C ASP A 437 -9.83 6.62 6.54
N GLY A 438 -9.67 6.38 5.23
CA GLY A 438 -8.46 5.82 4.63
C GLY A 438 -8.41 4.29 4.62
N GLU A 439 -9.39 3.61 5.20
CA GLU A 439 -9.52 2.15 5.13
C GLU A 439 -9.78 1.70 3.68
N ARG A 440 -9.14 0.59 3.27
CA ARG A 440 -9.46 -0.13 2.03
C ARG A 440 -10.26 -1.37 2.39
N ARG A 441 -11.47 -1.48 1.85
CA ARG A 441 -12.38 -2.59 2.18
C ARG A 441 -12.75 -3.39 0.94
N GLU A 442 -12.28 -4.63 0.89
CA GLU A 442 -12.72 -5.61 -0.10
C GLU A 442 -14.11 -6.14 0.28
N VAL A 443 -15.15 -5.81 -0.48
CA VAL A 443 -16.55 -6.13 -0.14
C VAL A 443 -17.13 -7.30 -0.94
N LEU A 444 -16.42 -7.81 -1.94
CA LEU A 444 -16.86 -8.91 -2.80
C LEU A 444 -16.16 -10.20 -2.40
N LEU A 445 -16.91 -11.28 -2.17
CA LEU A 445 -16.31 -12.61 -1.96
C LEU A 445 -15.67 -13.12 -3.25
N GLY A 446 -14.59 -13.88 -3.10
CA GLY A 446 -13.91 -14.55 -4.20
C GLY A 446 -12.87 -15.55 -3.75
N VAL A 447 -12.11 -16.06 -4.71
CA VAL A 447 -10.99 -16.97 -4.52
C VAL A 447 -9.68 -16.30 -4.96
N SER A 448 -8.54 -16.85 -4.57
CA SER A 448 -7.22 -16.29 -4.89
C SER A 448 -6.50 -17.02 -6.02
N THR A 449 -6.84 -18.27 -6.37
CA THR A 449 -6.16 -19.01 -7.46
C THR A 449 -7.12 -19.51 -8.54
N MET A 450 -6.61 -19.74 -9.76
CA MET A 450 -7.41 -20.36 -10.84
C MET A 450 -7.82 -21.79 -10.47
N SER A 451 -6.98 -22.57 -9.79
CA SER A 451 -7.38 -23.90 -9.30
C SER A 451 -8.56 -23.84 -8.35
N ASP A 452 -8.59 -22.88 -7.43
CA ASP A 452 -9.73 -22.72 -6.52
C ASP A 452 -10.97 -22.21 -7.27
N PHE A 453 -10.78 -21.34 -8.27
CA PHE A 453 -11.85 -20.88 -9.17
C PHE A 453 -12.50 -22.03 -9.93
N GLN A 454 -11.71 -23.01 -10.38
CA GLN A 454 -12.19 -24.22 -11.06
C GLN A 454 -12.85 -25.24 -10.11
N LYS A 455 -12.49 -25.23 -8.82
CA LYS A 455 -13.05 -26.14 -7.81
C LYS A 455 -14.34 -25.65 -7.19
N GLN A 456 -14.49 -24.34 -7.02
CA GLN A 456 -15.68 -23.77 -6.38
C GLN A 456 -16.93 -24.01 -7.26
N GLN A 457 -18.07 -24.22 -6.61
CA GLN A 457 -19.36 -24.48 -7.27
C GLN A 457 -20.40 -23.39 -6.96
N SER A 458 -19.94 -22.24 -6.48
CA SER A 458 -20.79 -21.16 -5.96
C SER A 458 -21.02 -20.05 -6.97
N TYR A 459 -20.50 -20.14 -8.20
CA TYR A 459 -20.65 -19.13 -9.26
C TYR A 459 -20.13 -17.74 -8.84
N MET A 460 -19.10 -17.66 -8.00
CA MET A 460 -18.65 -16.39 -7.41
C MET A 460 -18.25 -15.35 -8.47
N GLY A 461 -19.07 -14.32 -8.61
CA GLY A 461 -18.81 -13.15 -9.46
C GLY A 461 -18.87 -13.42 -10.95
N VAL A 462 -19.23 -14.63 -11.40
CA VAL A 462 -19.26 -14.98 -12.82
C VAL A 462 -20.49 -14.40 -13.51
N THR A 463 -20.38 -14.14 -14.81
CA THR A 463 -21.54 -13.83 -15.66
C THR A 463 -22.22 -15.13 -16.09
N VAL A 464 -23.49 -15.31 -15.73
CA VAL A 464 -24.26 -16.52 -16.01
C VAL A 464 -25.24 -16.32 -17.17
N GLY A 465 -25.51 -17.39 -17.91
CA GLY A 465 -26.40 -17.39 -19.09
C GLY A 465 -26.24 -18.68 -19.92
N ARG A 466 -27.06 -18.95 -20.95
CA ARG A 466 -28.07 -18.08 -21.57
C ARG A 466 -29.29 -17.77 -20.70
N TYR A 467 -29.57 -18.60 -19.70
CA TYR A 467 -30.65 -18.36 -18.75
C TYR A 467 -30.15 -18.50 -17.31
N ALA A 468 -30.07 -17.37 -16.58
CA ALA A 468 -29.78 -17.35 -15.16
C ALA A 468 -30.91 -18.00 -14.35
N ASN A 469 -30.53 -18.60 -13.23
CA ASN A 469 -31.40 -19.42 -12.40
C ASN A 469 -31.91 -20.68 -13.15
N ARG A 470 -33.04 -21.25 -12.72
CA ARG A 470 -33.46 -22.59 -13.16
C ARG A 470 -34.45 -22.55 -14.33
N ILE A 471 -34.36 -23.55 -15.22
CA ILE A 471 -35.44 -23.99 -16.13
C ILE A 471 -35.83 -25.41 -15.72
N ALA A 472 -37.11 -25.61 -15.42
CA ALA A 472 -37.65 -26.89 -14.96
C ALA A 472 -37.40 -27.99 -15.99
N LYS A 473 -36.79 -29.09 -15.54
CA LYS A 473 -36.40 -30.25 -16.35
C LYS A 473 -35.46 -29.92 -17.52
N GLY A 474 -34.94 -28.68 -17.58
CA GLY A 474 -34.27 -28.14 -18.76
C GLY A 474 -35.16 -28.17 -20.00
N GLN A 475 -36.48 -28.04 -19.86
CA GLN A 475 -37.42 -28.10 -20.97
C GLN A 475 -38.19 -26.80 -21.09
N PHE A 476 -38.42 -26.34 -22.31
CA PHE A 476 -39.35 -25.26 -22.60
C PHE A 476 -39.89 -25.40 -24.03
N GLU A 477 -40.92 -24.63 -24.35
CA GLU A 477 -41.57 -24.65 -25.66
C GLU A 477 -41.57 -23.25 -26.28
N LEU A 478 -41.19 -23.15 -27.55
CA LEU A 478 -41.31 -21.92 -28.34
C LEU A 478 -41.92 -22.26 -29.70
N ASN A 479 -42.97 -21.53 -30.08
CA ASN A 479 -43.68 -21.71 -31.37
C ASN A 479 -44.06 -23.19 -31.62
N ASP A 480 -44.68 -23.84 -30.64
CA ASP A 480 -45.08 -25.25 -30.65
C ASP A 480 -43.92 -26.26 -30.81
N GLN A 481 -42.66 -25.80 -30.72
CA GLN A 481 -41.47 -26.65 -30.72
C GLN A 481 -40.90 -26.79 -29.31
N ARG A 482 -40.74 -28.03 -28.85
CA ARG A 482 -40.11 -28.34 -27.57
C ARG A 482 -38.59 -28.35 -27.69
N TYR A 483 -37.93 -27.70 -26.75
CA TYR A 483 -36.48 -27.67 -26.60
C TYR A 483 -36.07 -28.40 -25.33
N GLN A 484 -34.93 -29.10 -25.39
CA GLN A 484 -34.27 -29.71 -24.24
C GLN A 484 -32.89 -29.09 -24.11
N VAL A 485 -32.69 -28.35 -23.03
CA VAL A 485 -31.39 -27.82 -22.65
C VAL A 485 -30.69 -28.73 -21.64
N THR A 486 -29.38 -28.60 -21.53
CA THR A 486 -28.57 -29.39 -20.62
C THR A 486 -29.00 -29.15 -19.17
N THR A 487 -29.17 -30.23 -18.41
CA THR A 487 -29.47 -30.21 -16.98
C THR A 487 -28.21 -30.47 -16.17
N ASN A 488 -27.97 -29.70 -15.11
CA ASN A 488 -26.77 -29.76 -14.27
C ASN A 488 -27.07 -29.77 -12.77
N GLN A 489 -28.33 -29.53 -12.34
CA GLN A 489 -28.70 -29.56 -10.93
C GLN A 489 -30.07 -30.19 -10.72
N ALA A 490 -30.13 -31.31 -10.00
CA ALA A 490 -31.38 -32.00 -9.63
C ALA A 490 -32.33 -32.27 -10.83
N GLY A 491 -31.77 -32.54 -12.02
CA GLY A 491 -32.55 -32.76 -13.24
C GLY A 491 -33.08 -31.49 -13.90
N ASN A 492 -32.72 -30.30 -13.41
CA ASN A 492 -33.06 -29.00 -13.98
C ASN A 492 -31.82 -28.35 -14.63
N SER A 493 -32.05 -27.35 -15.48
CA SER A 493 -30.96 -26.51 -16.02
C SER A 493 -30.79 -25.30 -15.11
N LEU A 494 -29.61 -25.12 -14.52
CA LEU A 494 -29.25 -23.98 -13.69
C LEU A 494 -28.18 -23.14 -14.42
N HIS A 495 -28.39 -21.83 -14.48
CA HIS A 495 -27.42 -20.84 -15.00
C HIS A 495 -26.92 -21.09 -16.43
N GLY A 496 -27.72 -21.79 -17.25
CA GLY A 496 -27.41 -22.07 -18.65
C GLY A 496 -26.86 -23.46 -18.95
N GLY A 497 -26.73 -24.33 -17.94
CA GLY A 497 -26.41 -25.75 -18.14
C GLY A 497 -24.99 -26.14 -17.73
N LEU A 498 -24.48 -27.22 -18.31
CA LEU A 498 -23.25 -27.87 -17.85
C LEU A 498 -21.99 -27.08 -18.24
N GLU A 499 -21.92 -26.64 -19.49
CA GLU A 499 -20.80 -25.84 -20.01
C GLU A 499 -21.26 -24.39 -20.20
N GLY A 500 -21.72 -23.75 -19.11
CA GLY A 500 -22.30 -22.41 -19.16
C GLY A 500 -21.31 -21.31 -19.54
N LEU A 501 -21.82 -20.10 -19.77
CA LEU A 501 -21.00 -18.94 -20.12
C LEU A 501 -20.00 -18.54 -19.01
N ASP A 502 -20.26 -18.97 -17.78
CA ASP A 502 -19.47 -18.75 -16.57
C ASP A 502 -18.09 -19.41 -16.59
N GLN A 503 -17.92 -20.47 -17.38
CA GLN A 503 -16.67 -21.23 -17.48
C GLN A 503 -15.89 -20.94 -18.77
N ARG A 504 -16.47 -20.20 -19.71
CA ARG A 504 -15.86 -19.96 -21.02
C ARG A 504 -15.02 -18.70 -21.02
N ARG A 505 -14.02 -18.65 -21.89
CA ARG A 505 -13.28 -17.42 -22.15
C ARG A 505 -14.09 -16.47 -23.00
N TRP A 506 -14.19 -15.23 -22.54
CA TRP A 506 -14.76 -14.11 -23.29
C TRP A 506 -13.65 -13.30 -23.95
N THR A 507 -13.92 -12.76 -25.12
CA THR A 507 -13.02 -11.82 -25.78
C THR A 507 -13.09 -10.46 -25.10
N ILE A 508 -11.96 -9.86 -24.75
CA ILE A 508 -11.89 -8.48 -24.29
C ILE A 508 -11.98 -7.56 -25.51
N ALA A 509 -13.17 -7.04 -25.80
CA ALA A 509 -13.44 -6.20 -26.96
C ALA A 509 -12.95 -4.74 -26.77
N HIS A 510 -13.03 -4.23 -25.54
CA HIS A 510 -12.61 -2.87 -25.19
C HIS A 510 -12.15 -2.81 -23.73
N LYS A 511 -11.15 -1.97 -23.42
CA LYS A 511 -10.73 -1.68 -22.05
C LYS A 511 -10.14 -0.27 -21.90
N SER A 512 -10.38 0.33 -20.74
CA SER A 512 -9.81 1.60 -20.27
C SER A 512 -9.54 1.50 -18.76
N ALA A 513 -9.08 2.59 -18.13
CA ALA A 513 -8.86 2.63 -16.69
C ALA A 513 -10.14 2.45 -15.86
N GLN A 514 -11.32 2.73 -16.43
CA GLN A 514 -12.61 2.72 -15.72
C GLN A 514 -13.66 1.81 -16.37
N GLN A 515 -13.36 1.18 -17.51
CA GLN A 515 -14.32 0.34 -18.21
C GLN A 515 -13.66 -0.87 -18.89
N VAL A 516 -14.38 -1.98 -18.98
CA VAL A 516 -14.05 -3.13 -19.84
C VAL A 516 -15.32 -3.71 -20.46
N THR A 517 -15.22 -4.17 -21.71
CA THR A 517 -16.29 -4.89 -22.41
C THR A 517 -15.80 -6.27 -22.81
N PHE A 518 -16.50 -7.30 -22.36
CA PHE A 518 -16.32 -8.69 -22.75
C PHE A 518 -17.36 -9.09 -23.79
N SER A 519 -17.00 -9.92 -24.75
CA SER A 519 -17.93 -10.46 -25.76
C SER A 519 -17.73 -11.95 -26.00
N ILE A 520 -18.82 -12.67 -26.25
CA ILE A 520 -18.79 -14.10 -26.59
C ILE A 520 -19.90 -14.44 -27.60
N HIS A 521 -19.66 -15.45 -28.42
CA HIS A 521 -20.64 -16.03 -29.34
C HIS A 521 -21.13 -17.37 -28.81
N SER A 522 -22.45 -17.57 -28.75
CA SER A 522 -23.11 -18.83 -28.41
C SER A 522 -23.90 -19.33 -29.62
N SER A 523 -23.47 -20.44 -30.20
CA SER A 523 -24.05 -20.94 -31.46
C SER A 523 -25.44 -21.53 -31.28
N ASP A 524 -26.19 -21.64 -32.39
CA ASP A 524 -27.44 -22.38 -32.43
C ASP A 524 -27.26 -23.82 -31.93
N GLY A 525 -28.07 -24.22 -30.95
CA GLY A 525 -28.00 -25.53 -30.30
C GLY A 525 -27.01 -25.62 -29.14
N ASP A 526 -26.23 -24.58 -28.83
CA ASP A 526 -25.32 -24.59 -27.69
C ASP A 526 -26.07 -24.74 -26.35
N GLN A 527 -25.71 -25.78 -25.58
CA GLN A 527 -26.43 -26.32 -24.42
C GLN A 527 -27.91 -26.67 -24.70
N GLY A 528 -28.31 -26.84 -25.97
CA GLY A 528 -29.67 -27.13 -26.41
C GLY A 528 -30.56 -25.90 -26.66
N PHE A 529 -30.04 -24.69 -26.45
CA PHE A 529 -30.79 -23.45 -26.71
C PHE A 529 -30.81 -23.13 -28.22
N PRO A 530 -31.96 -22.68 -28.78
CA PRO A 530 -32.03 -22.26 -30.18
C PRO A 530 -31.38 -20.91 -30.43
N GLY A 531 -31.01 -20.67 -31.68
CA GLY A 531 -30.47 -19.42 -32.19
C GLY A 531 -28.99 -19.23 -31.94
N ASN A 532 -28.32 -18.61 -32.89
CA ASN A 532 -27.03 -17.98 -32.64
C ASN A 532 -27.26 -16.72 -31.80
N VAL A 533 -26.40 -16.49 -30.81
CA VAL A 533 -26.48 -15.34 -29.92
C VAL A 533 -25.10 -14.73 -29.76
N ASP A 534 -24.97 -13.47 -30.15
CA ASP A 534 -23.80 -12.65 -29.84
C ASP A 534 -24.08 -11.86 -28.57
N ILE A 535 -23.19 -11.95 -27.59
CA ILE A 535 -23.37 -11.37 -26.26
C ILE A 535 -22.21 -10.44 -25.96
N ALA A 536 -22.50 -9.28 -25.39
CA ALA A 536 -21.51 -8.39 -24.81
C ALA A 536 -21.92 -7.97 -23.39
N VAL A 537 -20.95 -7.94 -22.48
CA VAL A 537 -21.13 -7.43 -21.11
C VAL A 537 -20.06 -6.38 -20.85
N SER A 538 -20.50 -5.17 -20.49
CA SER A 538 -19.60 -4.09 -20.08
C SER A 538 -19.68 -3.84 -18.58
N TYR A 539 -18.53 -3.61 -17.98
CA TYR A 539 -18.35 -3.19 -16.60
C TYR A 539 -17.72 -1.81 -16.60
N GLU A 540 -18.31 -0.86 -15.88
CA GLU A 540 -17.81 0.51 -15.75
C GLU A 540 -17.79 0.91 -14.27
N LEU A 541 -16.60 1.22 -13.74
CA LEU A 541 -16.43 1.80 -12.41
C LEU A 541 -16.23 3.31 -12.56
N ASN A 542 -17.23 4.10 -12.20
CA ASN A 542 -17.18 5.55 -12.35
C ASN A 542 -16.74 6.29 -11.07
N ASP A 543 -16.55 7.60 -11.20
CA ASP A 543 -16.11 8.49 -10.11
C ASP A 543 -17.18 8.72 -9.03
N GLN A 544 -18.42 8.30 -9.26
CA GLN A 544 -19.50 8.29 -8.25
C GLN A 544 -19.51 6.98 -7.44
N ASN A 545 -18.48 6.13 -7.57
CA ASN A 545 -18.39 4.82 -6.92
C ASN A 545 -19.51 3.86 -7.34
N GLN A 546 -19.97 3.97 -8.59
CA GLN A 546 -20.90 3.01 -9.19
C GLN A 546 -20.12 1.99 -10.00
N LEU A 547 -20.42 0.71 -9.80
CA LEU A 547 -20.12 -0.32 -10.79
C LEU A 547 -21.37 -0.58 -11.64
N ILE A 548 -21.29 -0.21 -12.91
CA ILE A 548 -22.39 -0.33 -13.87
C ILE A 548 -22.12 -1.51 -14.80
N LEU A 549 -23.01 -2.49 -14.78
CA LEU A 549 -23.02 -3.65 -15.66
C LEU A 549 -24.06 -3.44 -16.75
N ARG A 550 -23.67 -3.54 -18.02
CA ARG A 550 -24.62 -3.51 -19.15
C ARG A 550 -24.49 -4.78 -19.95
N TYR A 551 -25.62 -5.45 -20.14
CA TYR A 551 -25.76 -6.69 -20.89
C TYR A 551 -26.43 -6.37 -22.23
N LEU A 552 -25.76 -6.72 -23.32
CA LEU A 552 -26.26 -6.58 -24.68
C LEU A 552 -26.24 -7.96 -25.34
N ALA A 553 -27.30 -8.32 -26.06
CA ALA A 553 -27.29 -9.50 -26.91
C ALA A 553 -28.21 -9.36 -28.13
N THR A 554 -27.84 -10.05 -29.22
CA THR A 554 -28.64 -10.16 -30.44
C THR A 554 -28.76 -11.62 -30.84
N THR A 555 -29.87 -12.00 -31.47
CA THR A 555 -30.11 -13.38 -31.92
C THR A 555 -30.71 -13.45 -33.31
N ASP A 556 -30.51 -14.58 -33.99
CA ASP A 556 -31.10 -14.90 -35.30
C ASP A 556 -32.35 -15.80 -35.22
N LYS A 557 -32.70 -16.33 -34.03
CA LYS A 557 -33.94 -17.07 -33.77
C LYS A 557 -34.54 -16.69 -32.40
N PRO A 558 -35.86 -16.85 -32.20
CA PRO A 558 -36.45 -16.72 -30.87
C PRO A 558 -35.74 -17.62 -29.84
N THR A 559 -35.26 -17.05 -28.74
CA THR A 559 -34.52 -17.80 -27.71
C THR A 559 -34.67 -17.16 -26.33
N PRO A 560 -34.76 -17.94 -25.24
CA PRO A 560 -34.81 -17.37 -23.89
C PRO A 560 -33.45 -16.80 -23.50
N LEU A 561 -33.41 -15.54 -23.06
CA LEU A 561 -32.20 -14.89 -22.54
C LEU A 561 -32.45 -14.29 -21.15
N ASN A 562 -31.56 -14.62 -20.23
CA ASN A 562 -31.52 -14.06 -18.88
C ASN A 562 -30.05 -14.01 -18.41
N LEU A 563 -29.33 -12.97 -18.83
CA LEU A 563 -27.96 -12.70 -18.39
C LEU A 563 -27.95 -11.94 -17.06
N THR A 564 -27.07 -12.33 -16.14
CA THR A 564 -26.79 -11.61 -14.89
C THR A 564 -25.37 -11.93 -14.37
N ASN A 565 -24.95 -11.24 -13.32
CA ASN A 565 -23.70 -11.52 -12.60
C ASN A 565 -24.01 -12.05 -11.19
N HIS A 566 -23.35 -13.14 -10.80
CA HIS A 566 -23.60 -13.83 -9.53
C HIS A 566 -22.59 -13.38 -8.44
N ALA A 567 -22.57 -12.09 -8.14
CA ALA A 567 -21.71 -11.48 -7.13
C ALA A 567 -22.23 -11.72 -5.69
N TYR A 568 -21.31 -12.03 -4.77
CA TYR A 568 -21.61 -12.18 -3.34
C TYR A 568 -20.94 -11.05 -2.55
N PHE A 569 -21.72 -10.35 -1.74
CA PHE A 569 -21.25 -9.19 -0.99
C PHE A 569 -21.22 -9.46 0.51
N ASN A 570 -20.18 -8.93 1.16
CA ASN A 570 -20.13 -8.70 2.59
C ASN A 570 -19.54 -7.32 2.85
N LEU A 571 -20.39 -6.36 3.22
CA LEU A 571 -20.00 -4.96 3.37
C LEU A 571 -19.15 -4.66 4.62
N LEU A 572 -18.93 -5.63 5.51
CA LEU A 572 -17.93 -5.55 6.59
C LEU A 572 -16.54 -5.99 6.13
N GLY A 573 -16.44 -6.54 4.91
CA GLY A 573 -15.24 -7.16 4.38
C GLY A 573 -15.53 -8.61 3.97
N ALA A 574 -15.21 -8.97 2.73
CA ALA A 574 -15.29 -10.33 2.21
C ALA A 574 -14.40 -11.31 2.97
N GLU A 575 -13.36 -10.79 3.60
CA GLU A 575 -12.43 -11.53 4.44
C GLU A 575 -12.72 -11.37 5.93
N SER A 576 -13.83 -10.72 6.29
CA SER A 576 -14.26 -10.67 7.69
C SER A 576 -14.77 -12.04 8.13
N ASP A 577 -14.62 -12.36 9.41
CA ASP A 577 -15.22 -13.57 10.00
C ASP A 577 -16.71 -13.35 10.35
N HIS A 578 -17.26 -12.18 10.03
CA HIS A 578 -18.65 -11.82 10.22
C HIS A 578 -19.53 -12.36 9.09
N THR A 579 -20.71 -12.85 9.45
CA THR A 579 -21.74 -13.24 8.47
C THR A 579 -22.56 -12.01 8.02
N ILE A 580 -23.35 -12.18 6.96
CA ILE A 580 -24.26 -11.16 6.46
C ILE A 580 -25.53 -10.95 7.30
N LEU A 581 -25.71 -11.73 8.37
CA LEU A 581 -26.98 -11.77 9.11
C LEU A 581 -27.32 -10.44 9.80
N ASP A 582 -26.30 -9.66 10.16
CA ASP A 582 -26.48 -8.34 10.77
C ASP A 582 -26.61 -7.21 9.75
N HIS A 583 -26.32 -7.45 8.46
CA HIS A 583 -26.53 -6.45 7.42
C HIS A 583 -28.01 -6.13 7.27
N SER A 584 -28.31 -4.84 7.17
CA SER A 584 -29.67 -4.36 6.95
C SER A 584 -29.99 -4.41 5.45
N LEU A 585 -31.07 -5.10 5.09
CA LEU A 585 -31.54 -5.26 3.72
C LEU A 585 -32.92 -4.62 3.54
N PHE A 586 -33.07 -3.90 2.43
CA PHE A 586 -34.34 -3.44 1.87
C PHE A 586 -34.48 -3.98 0.44
N ILE A 587 -35.67 -4.44 0.07
CA ILE A 587 -36.03 -4.80 -1.31
C ILE A 587 -37.36 -4.15 -1.65
N LYS A 588 -37.41 -3.40 -2.75
CA LYS A 588 -38.62 -2.76 -3.25
C LYS A 588 -39.49 -3.77 -4.00
N ALA A 589 -40.03 -4.76 -3.31
CA ALA A 589 -40.91 -5.77 -3.85
C ALA A 589 -41.98 -6.15 -2.83
N ASP A 590 -43.22 -6.28 -3.28
CA ASP A 590 -44.34 -6.78 -2.46
C ASP A 590 -44.69 -8.24 -2.75
N GLN A 591 -43.96 -8.87 -3.67
CA GLN A 591 -44.10 -10.28 -4.02
C GLN A 591 -42.76 -11.00 -4.12
N PHE A 592 -42.75 -12.28 -3.72
CA PHE A 592 -41.65 -13.22 -3.91
C PHE A 592 -42.14 -14.49 -4.61
N LEU A 593 -41.25 -15.25 -5.24
CA LEU A 593 -41.58 -16.49 -5.94
C LEU A 593 -41.25 -17.71 -5.07
N PRO A 594 -42.25 -18.43 -4.55
CA PRO A 594 -42.03 -19.66 -3.79
C PRO A 594 -41.53 -20.79 -4.69
N THR A 595 -40.67 -21.63 -4.14
CA THR A 595 -40.07 -22.78 -4.84
C THR A 595 -40.34 -24.11 -4.13
N ASP A 596 -40.19 -25.19 -4.89
CA ASP A 596 -40.12 -26.55 -4.36
C ASP A 596 -38.71 -26.85 -3.78
N PRO A 597 -38.50 -28.02 -3.15
CA PRO A 597 -37.19 -28.40 -2.62
C PRO A 597 -36.06 -28.52 -3.66
N HIS A 598 -36.37 -28.50 -4.96
CA HIS A 598 -35.41 -28.49 -6.06
C HIS A 598 -35.18 -27.09 -6.64
N GLY A 599 -35.77 -26.05 -6.02
CA GLY A 599 -35.64 -24.66 -6.42
C GLY A 599 -36.47 -24.28 -7.65
N ILE A 600 -37.43 -25.11 -8.05
CA ILE A 600 -38.35 -24.82 -9.15
C ILE A 600 -39.57 -24.06 -8.62
N PRO A 601 -40.01 -22.99 -9.30
CA PRO A 601 -41.19 -22.24 -8.88
C PRO A 601 -42.45 -23.09 -8.74
N LEU A 602 -43.31 -22.74 -7.78
CA LEU A 602 -44.59 -23.40 -7.54
C LEU A 602 -45.74 -22.75 -8.34
N SER A 603 -46.55 -21.91 -7.69
CA SER A 603 -47.82 -21.38 -8.21
C SER A 603 -47.75 -19.89 -8.55
N GLY A 604 -46.60 -19.41 -9.02
CA GLY A 604 -46.32 -17.99 -9.30
C GLY A 604 -46.03 -17.13 -8.05
N PRO A 605 -45.80 -15.81 -8.24
CA PRO A 605 -45.45 -14.90 -7.15
C PRO A 605 -46.53 -14.79 -6.07
N LYS A 606 -46.11 -14.71 -4.80
CA LYS A 606 -46.95 -14.54 -3.61
C LYS A 606 -46.57 -13.28 -2.86
N SER A 607 -47.52 -12.71 -2.12
CA SER A 607 -47.27 -11.51 -1.32
C SER A 607 -46.23 -11.76 -0.23
N VAL A 608 -45.35 -10.78 0.00
CA VAL A 608 -44.40 -10.78 1.13
C VAL A 608 -45.04 -10.32 2.44
N ILE A 609 -46.23 -9.69 2.39
CA ILE A 609 -46.90 -9.10 3.56
C ILE A 609 -47.13 -10.18 4.63
N ASP A 610 -46.81 -9.84 5.88
CA ASP A 610 -46.93 -10.71 7.06
C ASP A 610 -46.07 -11.99 7.02
N THR A 611 -45.10 -12.07 6.10
CA THR A 611 -44.12 -13.17 6.01
C THR A 611 -42.73 -12.72 6.47
N GLY A 612 -41.81 -13.66 6.67
CA GLY A 612 -40.38 -13.38 6.86
C GLY A 612 -39.70 -12.80 5.62
N PHE A 613 -40.33 -12.86 4.44
CA PHE A 613 -39.84 -12.26 3.19
C PHE A 613 -40.12 -10.75 3.09
N ASP A 614 -40.81 -10.12 4.04
CA ASP A 614 -41.10 -8.68 3.94
C ASP A 614 -39.84 -7.82 4.21
N PHE A 615 -39.16 -7.43 3.13
CA PHE A 615 -38.03 -6.48 3.14
C PHE A 615 -38.43 -5.09 2.60
N ARG A 616 -39.72 -4.78 2.50
CA ARG A 616 -40.20 -3.44 2.07
C ARG A 616 -39.85 -2.35 3.09
N VAL A 617 -39.64 -2.75 4.33
CA VAL A 617 -38.99 -1.95 5.37
C VAL A 617 -37.67 -2.60 5.70
N ALA A 618 -36.60 -1.80 5.73
CA ALA A 618 -35.26 -2.29 5.99
C ALA A 618 -35.19 -3.06 7.32
N LYS A 619 -34.57 -4.23 7.31
CA LYS A 619 -34.34 -5.07 8.49
C LYS A 619 -33.06 -5.88 8.33
N SER A 620 -32.47 -6.33 9.44
CA SER A 620 -31.33 -7.26 9.35
C SER A 620 -31.76 -8.56 8.67
N ILE A 621 -30.88 -9.12 7.83
CA ILE A 621 -31.17 -10.36 7.10
C ILE A 621 -31.52 -11.51 8.07
N GLY A 622 -30.83 -11.56 9.22
CA GLY A 622 -31.06 -12.55 10.26
C GLY A 622 -32.37 -12.41 11.03
N ARG A 623 -33.07 -11.25 10.96
CA ARG A 623 -34.22 -10.96 11.84
C ARG A 623 -35.35 -11.99 11.75
N ASP A 624 -35.73 -12.35 10.52
CA ASP A 624 -36.83 -13.29 10.23
C ASP A 624 -36.32 -14.56 9.54
N LEU A 625 -35.02 -14.87 9.64
CA LEU A 625 -34.42 -16.04 8.99
C LEU A 625 -35.01 -17.35 9.53
N LEU A 626 -35.36 -18.27 8.64
CA LEU A 626 -36.01 -19.57 8.92
C LEU A 626 -37.41 -19.47 9.55
N LYS A 627 -38.07 -18.30 9.47
CA LYS A 627 -39.42 -18.09 10.00
C LYS A 627 -40.48 -18.88 9.21
N ASP A 628 -40.38 -18.87 7.89
CA ASP A 628 -41.34 -19.51 6.98
C ASP A 628 -40.80 -20.85 6.42
N GLU A 629 -41.69 -21.77 6.07
CA GLU A 629 -41.36 -23.09 5.50
C GLU A 629 -40.41 -23.01 4.29
N GLN A 630 -40.62 -22.00 3.44
CA GLN A 630 -39.79 -21.75 2.26
C GLN A 630 -38.33 -21.46 2.64
N GLN A 631 -38.10 -20.67 3.69
CA GLN A 631 -36.74 -20.37 4.16
C GLN A 631 -36.11 -21.58 4.86
N GLN A 632 -36.92 -22.37 5.57
CA GLN A 632 -36.46 -23.60 6.21
C GLN A 632 -35.99 -24.62 5.16
N ALA A 633 -36.72 -24.75 4.05
CA ALA A 633 -36.36 -25.63 2.94
C ALA A 633 -35.03 -25.23 2.28
N SER A 634 -34.79 -23.93 2.06
CA SER A 634 -33.54 -23.42 1.48
C SER A 634 -32.42 -23.15 2.49
N LYS A 635 -32.67 -23.36 3.79
CA LYS A 635 -31.79 -23.00 4.92
C LYS A 635 -31.37 -21.53 4.91
N GLY A 636 -32.31 -20.65 4.57
CA GLY A 636 -32.13 -19.20 4.47
C GLY A 636 -32.95 -18.65 3.32
N TYR A 637 -32.54 -17.55 2.70
CA TYR A 637 -33.19 -17.00 1.52
C TYR A 637 -32.51 -17.53 0.25
N ASP A 638 -33.29 -18.13 -0.65
CA ASP A 638 -32.92 -18.42 -2.04
C ASP A 638 -34.17 -18.24 -2.94
N HIS A 639 -34.67 -17.00 -3.02
CA HIS A 639 -35.94 -16.69 -3.68
C HIS A 639 -35.89 -15.41 -4.51
N SER A 640 -36.62 -15.41 -5.63
CA SER A 640 -36.79 -14.23 -6.48
C SER A 640 -37.89 -13.31 -5.96
N TYR A 641 -37.61 -12.01 -5.97
CA TYR A 641 -38.55 -10.93 -5.66
C TYR A 641 -38.94 -10.24 -6.96
N LEU A 642 -40.24 -10.12 -7.22
CA LEU A 642 -40.76 -9.41 -8.39
C LEU A 642 -40.74 -7.90 -8.11
N LEU A 643 -40.03 -7.15 -8.93
CA LEU A 643 -39.95 -5.70 -8.81
C LEU A 643 -41.19 -5.05 -9.46
N PRO A 644 -41.67 -3.91 -8.95
CA PRO A 644 -42.79 -3.17 -9.52
C PRO A 644 -42.58 -2.85 -11.00
N ASP A 645 -43.67 -2.88 -11.78
CA ASP A 645 -43.66 -2.61 -13.22
C ASP A 645 -43.02 -1.25 -13.56
N LYS A 646 -41.76 -1.30 -14.02
CA LYS A 646 -41.05 -0.43 -14.98
C LYS A 646 -39.55 -0.58 -14.78
N ALA A 647 -38.82 -0.83 -15.88
CA ALA A 647 -37.38 -0.71 -15.93
C ALA A 647 -36.95 0.75 -15.69
N ASP A 648 -36.70 1.12 -14.43
CA ASP A 648 -36.37 2.48 -14.01
C ASP A 648 -35.11 2.50 -13.15
N LEU A 649 -34.01 2.96 -13.77
CA LEU A 649 -32.71 3.08 -13.09
C LEU A 649 -32.67 4.22 -12.06
N THR A 650 -33.71 5.05 -11.94
CA THR A 650 -33.82 6.08 -10.89
C THR A 650 -34.39 5.53 -9.58
N VAL A 651 -34.93 4.31 -9.61
CA VAL A 651 -35.56 3.66 -8.46
C VAL A 651 -34.63 2.60 -7.89
N CYS A 652 -34.25 2.77 -6.62
CA CYS A 652 -33.49 1.75 -5.89
C CYS A 652 -34.35 0.49 -5.72
N ALA A 653 -33.89 -0.62 -6.30
CA ALA A 653 -34.56 -1.92 -6.27
C ALA A 653 -34.24 -2.69 -5.00
N ALA A 654 -33.00 -2.59 -4.51
CA ALA A 654 -32.59 -3.15 -3.22
C ALA A 654 -31.46 -2.31 -2.60
N GLN A 655 -31.38 -2.29 -1.27
CA GLN A 655 -30.31 -1.62 -0.54
C GLN A 655 -29.80 -2.52 0.58
N LEU A 656 -28.48 -2.70 0.62
CA LEU A 656 -27.76 -3.45 1.65
C LEU A 656 -26.87 -2.48 2.42
N LYS A 657 -26.93 -2.51 3.75
CA LYS A 657 -26.13 -1.63 4.61
C LYS A 657 -25.32 -2.45 5.61
N SER A 658 -24.04 -2.10 5.72
CA SER A 658 -23.12 -2.64 6.72
C SER A 658 -23.56 -2.28 8.16
N PRO A 659 -23.38 -3.18 9.14
CA PRO A 659 -23.66 -2.90 10.55
C PRO A 659 -22.88 -1.72 11.14
N ASP A 660 -21.64 -1.49 10.68
CA ASP A 660 -20.82 -0.35 11.10
C ASP A 660 -21.21 0.98 10.41
N ALA A 661 -22.20 0.93 9.53
CA ALA A 661 -22.72 2.04 8.75
C ALA A 661 -21.69 2.75 7.85
N LYS A 662 -20.52 2.15 7.61
CA LYS A 662 -19.48 2.74 6.74
C LYS A 662 -19.77 2.55 5.26
N VAL A 663 -20.46 1.47 4.89
CA VAL A 663 -20.77 1.14 3.50
C VAL A 663 -22.26 0.86 3.33
N THR A 664 -22.88 1.54 2.37
CA THR A 664 -24.22 1.21 1.86
C THR A 664 -24.13 0.89 0.37
N MET A 665 -24.66 -0.26 -0.03
CA MET A 665 -24.75 -0.68 -1.43
C MET A 665 -26.21 -0.57 -1.90
N SER A 666 -26.47 0.26 -2.91
CA SER A 666 -27.77 0.41 -3.54
C SER A 666 -27.77 -0.22 -4.94
N VAL A 667 -28.78 -1.03 -5.25
CA VAL A 667 -28.91 -1.76 -6.51
C VAL A 667 -30.03 -1.13 -7.35
N PHE A 668 -29.71 -0.78 -8.59
CA PHE A 668 -30.66 -0.30 -9.59
C PHE A 668 -30.63 -1.22 -10.81
N THR A 669 -31.77 -1.51 -11.42
CA THR A 669 -31.79 -2.43 -12.57
C THR A 669 -32.96 -2.18 -13.51
N THR A 670 -32.77 -2.57 -14.78
CA THR A 670 -33.86 -2.68 -15.76
C THR A 670 -34.46 -4.08 -15.83
N LYS A 671 -34.00 -5.03 -15.01
CA LYS A 671 -34.55 -6.37 -14.89
C LYS A 671 -35.83 -6.38 -14.05
N PRO A 672 -36.76 -7.32 -14.31
CA PRO A 672 -38.04 -7.35 -13.59
C PRO A 672 -37.95 -7.98 -12.20
N ALA A 673 -36.89 -8.69 -11.85
CA ALA A 673 -36.77 -9.37 -10.56
C ALA A 673 -35.35 -9.30 -9.98
N ILE A 674 -35.25 -9.57 -8.66
CA ILE A 674 -33.99 -9.79 -7.95
C ILE A 674 -34.05 -11.12 -7.20
N GLN A 675 -33.09 -12.02 -7.43
CA GLN A 675 -32.85 -13.16 -6.54
C GLN A 675 -32.14 -12.67 -5.29
N LEU A 676 -32.72 -12.94 -4.12
CA LEU A 676 -32.01 -12.87 -2.86
C LEU A 676 -31.47 -14.26 -2.54
N TYR A 677 -30.15 -14.40 -2.52
CA TYR A 677 -29.48 -15.59 -2.02
C TYR A 677 -28.58 -15.25 -0.84
N SER A 678 -28.91 -15.72 0.36
CA SER A 678 -28.18 -15.39 1.60
C SER A 678 -26.94 -16.27 1.84
N GLY A 679 -26.42 -16.95 0.82
CA GLY A 679 -25.19 -17.74 0.94
C GLY A 679 -25.34 -18.99 1.80
N ASN A 680 -26.52 -19.62 1.77
CA ASN A 680 -26.90 -20.74 2.65
C ASN A 680 -25.96 -21.96 2.50
N TRP A 681 -25.33 -22.11 1.34
CA TRP A 681 -24.47 -23.22 0.98
C TRP A 681 -23.03 -22.79 0.62
N LEU A 682 -22.56 -21.64 1.12
CA LEU A 682 -21.17 -21.20 0.94
C LEU A 682 -20.16 -21.97 1.81
N SER A 683 -20.64 -22.74 2.78
CA SER A 683 -19.79 -23.50 3.69
C SER A 683 -18.90 -24.48 2.92
N GLY A 684 -17.58 -24.33 3.05
CA GLY A 684 -16.60 -25.19 2.39
C GLY A 684 -16.12 -24.67 1.03
N THR A 685 -16.69 -23.58 0.51
CA THR A 685 -16.19 -22.94 -0.71
C THR A 685 -14.84 -22.26 -0.41
N PRO A 686 -13.78 -22.46 -1.23
CA PRO A 686 -12.49 -21.80 -1.02
C PRO A 686 -12.62 -20.26 -0.91
N ASN A 687 -11.80 -19.64 -0.06
CA ASN A 687 -11.72 -18.19 0.12
C ASN A 687 -10.36 -17.63 -0.30
N ARG A 688 -10.23 -16.30 -0.39
CA ARG A 688 -8.98 -15.63 -0.82
C ARG A 688 -7.79 -15.85 0.13
N ARG A 689 -8.05 -16.17 1.41
CA ARG A 689 -7.04 -16.35 2.47
C ARG A 689 -6.51 -17.79 2.56
N GLY A 690 -6.81 -18.64 1.59
CA GLY A 690 -6.41 -20.06 1.59
C GLY A 690 -7.23 -20.96 2.53
N GLY A 691 -8.35 -20.45 3.05
CA GLY A 691 -9.33 -21.20 3.83
C GLY A 691 -10.62 -21.46 3.05
N VAL A 692 -11.73 -21.62 3.77
CA VAL A 692 -13.07 -21.75 3.19
C VAL A 692 -14.03 -20.72 3.79
N TYR A 693 -15.06 -20.35 3.05
CA TYR A 693 -16.18 -19.58 3.58
C TYR A 693 -17.07 -20.46 4.47
N GLN A 694 -17.78 -19.80 5.38
CA GLN A 694 -18.87 -20.38 6.15
C GLN A 694 -20.22 -20.09 5.49
N GLY A 695 -21.29 -20.76 5.95
CA GLY A 695 -22.65 -20.37 5.56
C GLY A 695 -22.92 -18.91 5.93
N TYR A 696 -23.68 -18.20 5.09
CA TYR A 696 -24.00 -16.78 5.27
C TYR A 696 -22.78 -15.84 5.24
N ALA A 697 -21.64 -16.26 4.68
CA ALA A 697 -20.47 -15.38 4.55
C ALA A 697 -20.68 -14.20 3.58
N GLY A 698 -21.61 -14.34 2.62
CA GLY A 698 -21.93 -13.32 1.63
C GLY A 698 -23.37 -13.44 1.14
N VAL A 699 -23.93 -12.34 0.63
CA VAL A 699 -25.27 -12.27 0.05
C VAL A 699 -25.19 -11.89 -1.43
N ALA A 700 -25.93 -12.60 -2.28
CA ALA A 700 -26.11 -12.24 -3.68
C ALA A 700 -27.47 -11.56 -3.89
N LEU A 701 -27.45 -10.47 -4.66
CA LEU A 701 -28.62 -9.71 -5.10
C LEU A 701 -28.64 -9.70 -6.63
N GLU A 702 -29.00 -10.85 -7.22
CA GLU A 702 -28.90 -11.05 -8.67
C GLU A 702 -30.13 -10.49 -9.38
N THR A 703 -29.92 -9.47 -10.20
CA THR A 703 -30.98 -8.88 -11.03
C THR A 703 -31.27 -9.77 -12.24
N GLN A 704 -32.50 -10.23 -12.43
CA GLN A 704 -32.81 -11.27 -13.42
C GLN A 704 -34.28 -11.28 -13.87
N TYR A 705 -34.63 -12.11 -14.85
CA TYR A 705 -35.99 -12.61 -15.05
C TYR A 705 -36.33 -13.67 -14.00
N LEU A 706 -37.61 -13.90 -13.73
CA LEU A 706 -38.02 -14.95 -12.77
C LEU A 706 -37.53 -16.33 -13.25
N PRO A 707 -37.08 -17.21 -12.34
CA PRO A 707 -36.75 -18.58 -12.66
C PRO A 707 -37.89 -19.27 -13.42
N ASP A 708 -37.55 -20.12 -14.38
CA ASP A 708 -38.49 -20.90 -15.19
C ASP A 708 -39.51 -20.09 -16.02
N ALA A 709 -39.31 -18.78 -16.19
CA ALA A 709 -40.23 -17.95 -16.98
C ALA A 709 -40.49 -18.40 -18.43
N PRO A 710 -39.59 -19.12 -19.15
CA PRO A 710 -39.93 -19.65 -20.47
C PRO A 710 -41.12 -20.62 -20.45
N ASN A 711 -41.38 -21.26 -19.32
CA ASN A 711 -42.54 -22.14 -19.11
C ASN A 711 -43.75 -21.43 -18.50
N HIS A 712 -43.59 -20.16 -18.13
CA HIS A 712 -44.60 -19.37 -17.45
C HIS A 712 -44.84 -18.01 -18.11
N PRO A 713 -45.25 -17.98 -19.41
CA PRO A 713 -45.54 -16.74 -20.12
C PRO A 713 -46.72 -15.97 -19.52
N GLU A 714 -47.54 -16.60 -18.67
CA GLU A 714 -48.67 -15.99 -17.97
C GLU A 714 -48.27 -15.10 -16.78
N TRP A 715 -47.03 -15.20 -16.30
CA TRP A 715 -46.59 -14.37 -15.17
C TRP A 715 -46.40 -12.91 -15.58
N GLN A 716 -46.69 -12.01 -14.63
CA GLN A 716 -46.65 -10.56 -14.82
C GLN A 716 -45.19 -10.04 -14.83
N GLN A 717 -44.47 -10.33 -15.91
CA GLN A 717 -43.14 -9.79 -16.20
C GLN A 717 -42.97 -9.60 -17.72
N PRO A 718 -42.01 -8.78 -18.18
CA PRO A 718 -41.65 -8.74 -19.59
C PRO A 718 -41.20 -10.11 -20.10
N SER A 719 -41.47 -10.40 -21.37
CA SER A 719 -41.03 -11.66 -22.00
C SER A 719 -39.51 -11.83 -21.87
N CYS A 720 -39.09 -13.00 -21.40
CA CYS A 720 -37.67 -13.39 -21.39
C CYS A 720 -37.22 -14.00 -22.74
N ILE A 721 -38.11 -14.08 -23.73
CA ILE A 721 -37.81 -14.55 -25.08
C ILE A 721 -37.39 -13.37 -25.95
N THR A 722 -36.16 -13.38 -26.42
CA THR A 722 -35.62 -12.39 -27.35
C THR A 722 -35.89 -12.85 -28.79
N LEU A 723 -36.44 -11.96 -29.61
CA LEU A 723 -36.75 -12.24 -31.02
C LEU A 723 -35.67 -11.71 -31.97
N PRO A 724 -35.55 -12.25 -33.20
CA PRO A 724 -34.68 -11.69 -34.22
C PRO A 724 -34.99 -10.23 -34.51
N GLY A 725 -33.97 -9.39 -34.58
CA GLY A 725 -34.10 -7.94 -34.78
C GLY A 725 -34.49 -7.16 -33.53
N GLN A 726 -34.74 -7.83 -32.38
CA GLN A 726 -34.84 -7.17 -31.08
C GLN A 726 -33.48 -7.22 -30.38
N GLU A 727 -33.06 -6.09 -29.82
CA GLU A 727 -31.87 -6.02 -29.00
C GLU A 727 -32.23 -6.34 -27.55
N TYR A 728 -31.58 -7.37 -26.98
CA TYR A 728 -31.63 -7.62 -25.55
C TYR A 728 -30.72 -6.59 -24.88
N THR A 729 -31.27 -5.68 -24.08
CA THR A 729 -30.50 -4.67 -23.36
C THR A 729 -30.96 -4.56 -21.92
N HIS A 730 -30.04 -4.80 -20.99
CA HIS A 730 -30.30 -4.64 -19.57
C HIS A 730 -29.13 -4.00 -18.85
N THR A 731 -29.43 -3.26 -17.78
CA THR A 731 -28.43 -2.58 -16.95
C THR A 731 -28.66 -2.91 -15.49
N THR A 732 -27.56 -3.12 -14.77
CA THR A 732 -27.52 -3.25 -13.31
C THR A 732 -26.45 -2.32 -12.75
N ILE A 733 -26.80 -1.52 -11.75
CA ILE A 733 -25.90 -0.56 -11.11
C ILE A 733 -25.77 -0.95 -9.64
N TYR A 734 -24.54 -1.16 -9.19
CA TYR A 734 -24.19 -1.23 -7.78
C TYR A 734 -23.56 0.11 -7.38
N GLN A 735 -24.30 0.94 -6.65
CA GLN A 735 -23.84 2.21 -6.08
C GLN A 735 -23.30 1.95 -4.67
N PHE A 736 -22.05 2.35 -4.40
CA PHE A 736 -21.44 2.23 -3.09
C PHE A 736 -21.27 3.61 -2.43
N ASP A 737 -22.05 3.86 -1.38
CA ASP A 737 -21.92 5.05 -0.54
C ASP A 737 -20.99 4.72 0.65
N VAL A 738 -19.84 5.39 0.68
CA VAL A 738 -18.70 5.18 1.62
C VAL A 738 -18.38 6.40 2.46
#